data_AF-A0A843SC75-F1
#
_entry.id   AF-A0A843SC75-F1
#
_cell.length_a   1.000
_cell.length_b   1.000
_cell.length_c   1.000
_cell.angle_alpha   90.00
_cell.angle_beta   90.00
_cell.angle_gamma   90.00
#
_symmetry.space_group_name_H-M   'P 1'
#
loop_
_entity.id
_entity.type
_entity.pdbx_description
1 polymer ?
#
loop_
_entity_poly.entity_id
_entity_poly.type
_entity_poly.pdbx_seq_one_letter_code
_entity_poly.pdbx_strand_id
1 'polypeptide(L)'
;MKKSVLWLALTLPTLALAQQIPDFTANNATATDPGTLGPPAPSYGYPTAPDIYSDESNMRFRKGLPSYQAELTTVPTFQSIGIYWAPPGAGVDRRSRVKYRKHGDALWKNGLPLWFDPRNKEYRGSLVMLDAGTSYDIELSLADQPDLTAATTQTTWSEQFPVGRTITLPPGLQKLPGESTSRPYQVNQSGTPDAYVRYVSAPFDADPSQRSTIDMGAADAHLTSGNSCVVINASYVIVSKLQLKNCQRQGIAIMAPSHDVIIEDNDISGFGSAPVTTESPATAGNVPTNKIVPGNYMEAGIYCENSKSDPDKRVQRVVIQRNRIHDPRYGSINWGYAHPNSAQAVTFSHCGSNHVIRYNTVSATPGHYFGDGIGGGSNFSFEGFPNADSDIHGNDISGVYDDAIESEGANRNVRIWGNYLHHVVSGVGLATVSQGPVYAFRNILGDTAGMTNPNGAIQDDEGHGVFFKLGSLEPIVNGGRAYFFHNTNLQSPPLAGMLYGLGSNGFITKGGGDTCNIVSRNNLMTSSKIWQSAVRVNEICGKNDIDYDAYRGGISFDGTTSTSEQHPAPGSGKTNSAKAIVFNAGSLVWPSIALVEYSDYPTAQYKTGKVFLTTQGPANAGNYQLQAGSLGYGNGVYLPNFNEPGAGTPTDTGIDAGAHQRNTPPMEFGVDAYRPKP
;
A
#
# COMPACT_ATOMS: atom_id res chain seq x y z
N MET A 1 -53.71 46.70 3.69
CA MET A 1 -53.85 45.24 3.51
C MET A 1 -52.66 44.69 2.71
N LYS A 2 -51.67 44.08 3.38
CA LYS A 2 -50.71 43.15 2.76
C LYS A 2 -50.43 42.07 3.81
N LYS A 3 -50.83 40.82 3.51
CA LYS A 3 -50.65 39.65 4.37
C LYS A 3 -49.25 39.09 4.11
N SER A 4 -48.41 39.04 5.14
CA SER A 4 -47.19 38.25 5.16
C SER A 4 -47.53 36.80 5.53
N VAL A 5 -47.17 35.85 4.68
CA VAL A 5 -47.27 34.41 4.96
C VAL A 5 -45.89 33.95 5.42
N LEU A 6 -45.81 33.60 6.70
CA LEU A 6 -44.65 32.99 7.34
C LEU A 6 -44.68 31.49 7.02
N TRP A 7 -43.72 30.99 6.24
CA TRP A 7 -43.53 29.55 6.05
C TRP A 7 -42.73 29.00 7.22
N LEU A 8 -43.43 28.37 8.17
CA LEU A 8 -42.83 27.50 9.18
C LEU A 8 -42.45 26.19 8.48
N ALA A 9 -41.17 26.00 8.15
CA ALA A 9 -40.67 24.68 7.76
C ALA A 9 -40.56 23.82 9.04
N LEU A 10 -41.56 22.98 9.28
CA LEU A 10 -41.41 21.84 10.19
C LEU A 10 -40.42 20.87 9.55
N THR A 11 -39.16 20.91 9.99
CA THR A 11 -38.22 19.81 9.78
C THR A 11 -38.68 18.64 10.64
N LEU A 12 -39.41 17.69 10.05
CA LEU A 12 -39.59 16.37 10.64
C LEU A 12 -38.20 15.72 10.76
N PRO A 13 -37.81 15.17 11.92
CA PRO A 13 -36.59 14.39 12.01
C PRO A 13 -36.81 13.14 11.15
N THR A 14 -36.06 13.03 10.05
CA THR A 14 -35.88 11.74 9.40
C THR A 14 -35.35 10.80 10.47
N LEU A 15 -36.15 9.79 10.83
CA LEU A 15 -35.71 8.65 11.62
C LEU A 15 -34.55 8.02 10.85
N ALA A 16 -33.32 8.44 11.15
CA ALA A 16 -32.16 7.67 10.82
C ALA A 16 -32.35 6.33 11.55
N LEU A 17 -32.66 5.27 10.81
CA LEU A 17 -32.45 3.90 11.29
C LEU A 17 -31.07 3.92 11.94
N ALA A 18 -31.00 3.69 13.25
CA ALA A 18 -29.73 3.67 13.96
C ALA A 18 -28.87 2.61 13.28
N GLN A 19 -27.90 3.05 12.46
CA GLN A 19 -27.13 2.13 11.64
C GLN A 19 -26.21 1.36 12.57
N GLN A 20 -26.53 0.08 12.75
CA GLN A 20 -25.80 -0.80 13.62
C GLN A 20 -24.43 -1.07 13.00
N ILE A 21 -23.38 -0.84 13.80
CA ILE A 21 -22.02 -1.25 13.43
C ILE A 21 -22.03 -2.79 13.36
N PRO A 22 -21.65 -3.39 12.22
CA PRO A 22 -21.60 -4.84 12.09
C PRO A 22 -20.74 -5.48 13.18
N ASP A 23 -21.03 -6.73 13.51
CA ASP A 23 -20.07 -7.50 14.28
C ASP A 23 -18.95 -8.04 13.39
N PHE A 24 -17.75 -8.09 13.95
CA PHE A 24 -16.58 -8.67 13.30
C PHE A 24 -16.29 -9.99 13.99
N THR A 25 -16.72 -11.08 13.34
CA THR A 25 -16.65 -12.44 13.86
C THR A 25 -15.29 -13.09 13.65
N ALA A 26 -14.40 -12.45 12.89
CA ALA A 26 -13.01 -12.84 12.75
C ALA A 26 -12.37 -12.95 14.14
N ASN A 27 -11.54 -13.96 14.36
CA ASN A 27 -10.90 -14.19 15.65
C ASN A 27 -9.57 -14.94 15.52
N ASN A 28 -8.79 -14.92 16.60
CA ASN A 28 -7.47 -15.54 16.71
C ASN A 28 -7.50 -16.81 17.58
N ALA A 29 -8.56 -17.61 17.51
CA ALA A 29 -8.81 -18.68 18.48
C ALA A 29 -7.65 -19.70 18.63
N THR A 30 -6.80 -19.85 17.60
CA THR A 30 -5.66 -20.79 17.57
C THR A 30 -4.34 -20.13 17.17
N ALA A 31 -4.27 -18.79 17.17
CA ALA A 31 -3.02 -18.09 16.86
C ALA A 31 -1.95 -18.45 17.90
N THR A 32 -0.73 -18.77 17.45
CA THR A 32 0.36 -19.15 18.35
C THR A 32 0.77 -17.95 19.20
N ASP A 33 1.02 -18.19 20.49
CA ASP A 33 1.54 -17.17 21.39
C ASP A 33 2.90 -16.66 20.86
N PRO A 34 3.08 -15.35 20.63
CA PRO A 34 4.35 -14.79 20.19
C PRO A 34 5.49 -14.97 21.20
N GLY A 35 5.28 -15.50 22.42
CA GLY A 35 6.36 -15.77 23.38
C GLY A 35 6.14 -16.89 24.43
N THR A 36 6.76 -18.05 24.19
CA THR A 36 7.56 -18.86 25.17
C THR A 36 8.35 -20.01 24.52
N LEU A 37 8.28 -20.20 23.20
CA LEU A 37 9.39 -20.87 22.52
C LEU A 37 10.52 -19.86 22.41
N GLY A 38 11.39 -19.83 23.43
CA GLY A 38 12.74 -19.30 23.27
C GLY A 38 13.39 -19.92 22.02
N PRO A 39 14.57 -19.42 21.57
CA PRO A 39 15.26 -20.02 20.44
C PRO A 39 15.28 -21.56 20.63
N PRO A 40 15.05 -22.36 19.57
CA PRO A 40 15.23 -23.81 19.69
C PRO A 40 16.52 -24.05 20.45
N ALA A 41 16.48 -24.91 21.48
CA ALA A 41 17.60 -25.11 22.39
C ALA A 41 18.89 -25.20 21.56
N PRO A 42 19.85 -24.27 21.75
CA PRO A 42 20.96 -24.17 20.83
C PRO A 42 21.71 -25.50 20.92
N SER A 43 21.88 -26.18 19.79
CA SER A 43 22.80 -27.32 19.74
C SER A 43 24.23 -26.89 20.07
N TYR A 44 24.50 -25.58 20.16
CA TYR A 44 25.77 -25.00 20.60
C TYR A 44 25.58 -23.66 21.36
N GLY A 45 25.44 -23.70 22.69
CA GLY A 45 26.09 -22.80 23.65
C GLY A 45 26.09 -21.26 23.54
N TYR A 46 25.27 -20.58 22.73
CA TYR A 46 25.23 -19.11 22.67
C TYR A 46 23.92 -18.53 23.27
N PRO A 47 23.98 -17.80 24.41
CA PRO A 47 22.81 -17.13 25.02
C PRO A 47 22.24 -15.94 24.23
N THR A 48 22.85 -15.59 23.08
CA THR A 48 22.53 -14.41 22.27
C THR A 48 22.13 -14.78 20.83
N ALA A 49 21.59 -15.97 20.60
CA ALA A 49 21.12 -16.35 19.27
C ALA A 49 20.03 -15.35 18.79
N PRO A 50 20.18 -14.73 17.61
CA PRO A 50 19.21 -13.77 17.10
C PRO A 50 17.85 -14.44 16.93
N ASP A 51 16.80 -13.74 17.34
CA ASP A 51 15.43 -14.13 17.05
C ASP A 51 15.21 -14.00 15.54
N ILE A 52 14.94 -15.12 14.88
CA ILE A 52 14.83 -15.14 13.41
C ILE A 52 13.62 -14.35 12.91
N TYR A 53 12.66 -14.06 13.79
CA TYR A 53 11.45 -13.32 13.49
C TYR A 53 11.47 -11.88 14.01
N SER A 54 12.52 -11.46 14.72
CA SER A 54 12.59 -10.11 15.30
C SER A 54 14.03 -9.62 15.46
N ASP A 55 14.29 -8.40 14.99
CA ASP A 55 15.58 -7.75 15.25
C ASP A 55 15.63 -7.16 16.68
N GLU A 56 14.47 -6.88 17.29
CA GLU A 56 14.34 -6.39 18.66
C GLU A 56 14.11 -7.52 19.68
N SER A 57 15.20 -8.09 20.22
CA SER A 57 15.13 -9.15 21.25
C SER A 57 14.30 -8.81 22.50
N ASN A 58 14.10 -7.51 22.77
CA ASN A 58 13.32 -7.00 23.90
C ASN A 58 11.96 -6.41 23.52
N MET A 59 11.49 -6.61 22.29
CA MET A 59 10.19 -6.12 21.83
C MET A 59 9.08 -6.56 22.80
N ARG A 60 8.25 -5.61 23.23
CA ARG A 60 7.18 -5.87 24.21
C ARG A 60 6.16 -6.89 23.72
N PHE A 61 5.81 -6.83 22.43
CA PHE A 61 4.90 -7.78 21.79
C PHE A 61 5.39 -9.23 21.95
N ARG A 62 6.69 -9.50 21.78
CA ARG A 62 7.32 -10.83 21.98
C ARG A 62 7.24 -11.33 23.42
N LYS A 63 7.02 -10.43 24.38
CA LYS A 63 6.84 -10.77 25.80
C LYS A 63 5.36 -10.89 26.19
N GLY A 64 4.46 -10.88 25.21
CA GLY A 64 3.01 -10.88 25.44
C GLY A 64 2.52 -9.61 26.15
N LEU A 65 3.26 -8.50 26.01
CA LEU A 65 2.97 -7.22 26.64
C LEU A 65 2.46 -6.20 25.62
N PRO A 66 1.60 -5.25 26.03
CA PRO A 66 1.15 -4.16 25.17
C PRO A 66 2.31 -3.44 24.50
N SER A 67 2.08 -2.96 23.29
CA SER A 67 3.10 -2.34 22.44
C SER A 67 3.78 -1.16 23.14
N TYR A 68 2.99 -0.41 23.92
CA TYR A 68 3.45 0.71 24.73
C TYR A 68 3.33 0.41 26.23
N GLN A 69 4.05 1.17 27.05
CA GLN A 69 3.91 1.12 28.51
C GLN A 69 2.72 1.94 29.00
N ALA A 70 2.43 3.05 28.33
CA ALA A 70 1.26 3.87 28.62
C ALA A 70 -0.02 3.13 28.21
N GLU A 71 -1.05 3.28 29.03
CA GLU A 71 -2.33 2.60 28.82
C GLU A 71 -3.00 3.03 27.51
N LEU A 72 -2.98 4.33 27.20
CA LEU A 72 -3.45 4.89 25.93
C LEU A 72 -2.28 5.59 25.23
N THR A 73 -2.03 5.21 23.97
CA THR A 73 -1.05 5.86 23.09
C THR A 73 -1.68 6.15 21.73
N THR A 74 -1.38 7.33 21.17
CA THR A 74 -1.79 7.72 19.81
C THR A 74 -0.59 8.10 18.96
N VAL A 75 -0.62 7.74 17.67
CA VAL A 75 0.46 8.03 16.72
C VAL A 75 -0.14 8.63 15.45
N PRO A 76 0.07 9.93 15.16
CA PRO A 76 -0.50 10.58 13.99
C PRO A 76 0.38 10.43 12.74
N THR A 77 -0.28 10.51 11.59
CA THR A 77 0.26 10.94 10.29
C THR A 77 -0.57 12.13 9.78
N PHE A 78 -0.53 12.44 8.48
CA PHE A 78 -1.30 13.56 7.90
C PHE A 78 -2.82 13.35 7.98
N GLN A 79 -3.31 12.14 7.71
CA GLN A 79 -4.75 11.88 7.59
C GLN A 79 -5.23 10.74 8.48
N SER A 80 -4.36 10.25 9.36
CA SER A 80 -4.66 9.11 10.23
C SER A 80 -4.10 9.31 11.63
N ILE A 81 -4.74 8.65 12.60
CA ILE A 81 -4.25 8.53 13.97
C ILE A 81 -4.36 7.05 14.36
N GLY A 82 -3.22 6.39 14.54
CA GLY A 82 -3.14 5.07 15.17
C GLY A 82 -3.45 5.18 16.66
N ILE A 83 -4.19 4.21 17.20
CA ILE A 83 -4.64 4.15 18.59
C ILE A 83 -4.24 2.80 19.18
N TYR A 84 -3.69 2.85 20.39
CA TYR A 84 -3.33 1.71 21.21
C TYR A 84 -3.92 1.90 22.59
N TRP A 85 -4.65 0.89 23.10
CA TRP A 85 -5.30 0.99 24.40
C TRP A 85 -5.26 -0.35 25.15
N ALA A 86 -4.68 -0.38 26.35
CA ALA A 86 -4.52 -1.59 27.17
C ALA A 86 -5.05 -1.39 28.60
N PRO A 87 -6.36 -1.13 28.77
CA PRO A 87 -6.95 -0.84 30.07
C PRO A 87 -7.05 -2.09 30.97
N PRO A 88 -7.14 -1.92 32.29
CA PRO A 88 -7.47 -3.01 33.21
C PRO A 88 -8.76 -3.73 32.78
N GLY A 89 -8.70 -5.06 32.67
CA GLY A 89 -9.85 -5.87 32.26
C GLY A 89 -10.13 -5.90 30.75
N ALA A 90 -9.22 -5.38 29.91
CA ALA A 90 -9.28 -5.59 28.46
C ALA A 90 -9.42 -7.08 28.10
N GLY A 91 -10.20 -7.38 27.06
CA GLY A 91 -10.46 -8.77 26.66
C GLY A 91 -11.18 -8.89 25.33
N VAL A 92 -11.09 -10.08 24.73
CA VAL A 92 -11.69 -10.39 23.41
C VAL A 92 -13.22 -10.25 23.41
N ASP A 93 -13.87 -10.57 24.52
CA ASP A 93 -15.34 -10.49 24.67
C ASP A 93 -15.82 -9.08 25.04
N ARG A 94 -14.90 -8.12 25.21
CA ARG A 94 -15.22 -6.74 25.58
C ARG A 94 -15.00 -5.82 24.40
N ARG A 95 -16.10 -5.40 23.78
CA ARG A 95 -16.07 -4.51 22.62
C ARG A 95 -15.65 -3.09 23.03
N SER A 96 -14.60 -2.56 22.42
CA SER A 96 -14.23 -1.16 22.56
C SER A 96 -15.19 -0.24 21.78
N ARG A 97 -15.28 1.01 22.21
CA ARG A 97 -15.97 2.10 21.50
C ARG A 97 -14.98 3.23 21.31
N VAL A 98 -15.01 3.82 20.12
CA VAL A 98 -14.19 4.99 19.78
C VAL A 98 -15.13 6.11 19.37
N LYS A 99 -14.96 7.29 19.97
CA LYS A 99 -15.55 8.52 19.50
C LYS A 99 -14.47 9.54 19.22
N TYR A 100 -14.68 10.36 18.22
CA TYR A 100 -13.78 11.46 17.90
C TYR A 100 -14.53 12.67 17.36
N ARG A 101 -13.90 13.84 17.45
CA ARG A 101 -14.37 15.08 16.82
C ARG A 101 -13.19 15.99 16.58
N LYS A 102 -13.31 16.93 15.65
CA LYS A 102 -12.32 18.01 15.57
C LYS A 102 -12.36 18.79 16.88
N HIS A 103 -11.20 19.19 17.37
CA HIS A 103 -11.11 19.91 18.63
C HIS A 103 -11.94 21.21 18.55
N GLY A 104 -12.80 21.42 19.53
CA GLY A 104 -13.74 22.55 19.57
C GLY A 104 -15.10 22.30 18.90
N ASP A 105 -15.25 21.26 18.08
CA ASP A 105 -16.56 20.90 17.51
C ASP A 105 -17.49 20.34 18.60
N ALA A 106 -18.80 20.54 18.44
CA ALA A 106 -19.80 20.02 19.38
C ALA A 106 -20.12 18.54 19.13
N LEU A 107 -20.11 18.11 17.86
CA LEU A 107 -20.62 16.80 17.44
C LEU A 107 -19.53 15.74 17.43
N TRP A 108 -19.76 14.68 18.20
CA TRP A 108 -18.94 13.47 18.17
C TRP A 108 -19.33 12.56 17.02
N LYS A 109 -18.32 12.02 16.35
CA LYS A 109 -18.42 10.93 15.38
C LYS A 109 -17.98 9.62 16.01
N ASN A 110 -18.50 8.51 15.51
CA ASN A 110 -18.02 7.18 15.90
C ASN A 110 -16.81 6.78 15.05
N GLY A 111 -15.79 6.25 15.70
CA GLY A 111 -14.70 5.50 15.06
C GLY A 111 -15.04 4.01 14.98
N LEU A 112 -14.32 3.27 14.14
CA LEU A 112 -14.41 1.81 14.13
C LEU A 112 -13.95 1.28 15.51
N PRO A 113 -14.66 0.30 16.12
CA PRO A 113 -14.17 -0.37 17.32
C PRO A 113 -12.74 -0.88 17.14
N LEU A 114 -11.88 -0.61 18.12
CA LEU A 114 -10.54 -1.15 18.19
C LEU A 114 -10.60 -2.68 18.34
N TRP A 115 -9.72 -3.37 17.63
CA TRP A 115 -9.55 -4.82 17.73
C TRP A 115 -8.68 -5.17 18.93
N PHE A 116 -9.15 -6.11 19.76
CA PHE A 116 -8.35 -6.68 20.84
C PHE A 116 -7.47 -7.82 20.34
N ASP A 117 -6.16 -7.70 20.50
CA ASP A 117 -5.23 -8.80 20.25
C ASP A 117 -4.88 -9.52 21.56
N PRO A 118 -5.34 -10.77 21.77
CA PRO A 118 -5.06 -11.51 23.00
C PRO A 118 -3.58 -11.86 23.16
N ARG A 119 -2.81 -11.87 22.05
CA ARG A 119 -1.38 -12.22 22.05
C ARG A 119 -0.53 -11.22 22.84
N ASN A 120 -0.95 -9.95 22.88
CA ASN A 120 -0.26 -8.90 23.63
C ASN A 120 -1.19 -8.05 24.52
N LYS A 121 -2.44 -8.49 24.69
CA LYS A 121 -3.44 -7.93 25.62
C LYS A 121 -3.70 -6.44 25.41
N GLU A 122 -3.90 -6.05 24.16
CA GLU A 122 -4.00 -4.66 23.74
C GLU A 122 -5.10 -4.48 22.70
N TYR A 123 -5.89 -3.42 22.81
CA TYR A 123 -6.74 -2.92 21.74
C TYR A 123 -5.93 -2.06 20.77
N ARG A 124 -6.10 -2.28 19.46
CA ARG A 124 -5.48 -1.48 18.41
C ARG A 124 -6.48 -1.12 17.32
N GLY A 125 -6.29 0.06 16.74
CA GLY A 125 -7.02 0.49 15.56
C GLY A 125 -6.61 1.88 15.10
N SER A 126 -7.28 2.41 14.08
CA SER A 126 -6.97 3.74 13.54
C SER A 126 -8.22 4.55 13.23
N LEU A 127 -8.12 5.86 13.45
CA LEU A 127 -8.96 6.85 12.78
C LEU A 127 -8.28 7.23 11.46
N VAL A 128 -9.03 7.32 10.37
CA VAL A 128 -8.52 7.59 9.01
C VAL A 128 -9.27 8.75 8.35
N MET A 129 -8.83 9.20 7.18
CA MET A 129 -9.50 10.26 6.41
C MET A 129 -9.77 11.54 7.22
N LEU A 130 -8.86 11.85 8.14
CA LEU A 130 -8.85 13.07 8.93
C LEU A 130 -8.23 14.22 8.13
N ASP A 131 -8.49 15.45 8.57
CA ASP A 131 -7.84 16.62 8.01
C ASP A 131 -6.42 16.75 8.56
N ALA A 132 -5.48 17.15 7.70
CA ALA A 132 -4.10 17.41 8.08
C ALA A 132 -3.97 18.65 8.96
N GLY A 133 -2.93 18.70 9.81
CA GLY A 133 -2.64 19.80 10.72
C GLY A 133 -3.77 20.13 11.70
N THR A 134 -4.65 19.17 11.98
CA THR A 134 -5.89 19.38 12.73
C THR A 134 -5.88 18.58 14.02
N SER A 135 -6.25 19.22 15.13
CA SER A 135 -6.41 18.56 16.42
C SER A 135 -7.76 17.87 16.53
N TYR A 136 -7.78 16.67 17.10
CA TYR A 136 -8.97 15.87 17.35
C TYR A 136 -9.04 15.46 18.81
N ASP A 137 -10.21 15.63 19.42
CA ASP A 137 -10.53 15.00 20.71
C ASP A 137 -10.95 13.56 20.43
N ILE A 138 -10.42 12.61 21.20
CA ILE A 138 -10.65 11.17 21.08
C ILE A 138 -11.09 10.62 22.43
N GLU A 139 -12.16 9.86 22.46
CA GLU A 139 -12.70 9.19 23.65
C GLU A 139 -12.86 7.70 23.38
N LEU A 140 -12.38 6.89 24.31
CA LEU A 140 -12.47 5.43 24.32
C LEU A 140 -13.30 4.97 25.50
N SER A 141 -14.09 3.92 25.31
CA SER A 141 -14.78 3.21 26.39
C SER A 141 -15.00 1.74 26.07
N LEU A 142 -15.35 0.93 27.07
CA LEU A 142 -15.81 -0.44 26.87
C LEU A 142 -17.34 -0.49 26.82
N ALA A 143 -17.90 -1.23 25.87
CA ALA A 143 -19.34 -1.29 25.68
C ALA A 143 -20.10 -1.92 26.85
N ASP A 144 -19.46 -2.86 27.55
CA ASP A 144 -19.97 -3.56 28.73
C ASP A 144 -19.57 -2.88 30.06
N GLN A 145 -18.63 -1.93 30.03
CA GLN A 145 -18.21 -1.12 31.17
C GLN A 145 -18.00 0.35 30.73
N PRO A 146 -19.08 1.09 30.46
CA PRO A 146 -18.98 2.44 29.88
C PRO A 146 -18.27 3.45 30.79
N ASP A 147 -18.16 3.17 32.09
CA ASP A 147 -17.45 4.03 33.06
C ASP A 147 -15.92 3.92 32.93
N LEU A 148 -15.41 2.82 32.35
CA LEU A 148 -13.99 2.68 32.04
C LEU A 148 -13.70 3.42 30.73
N THR A 149 -13.19 4.65 30.87
CA THR A 149 -12.94 5.57 29.77
C THR A 149 -11.49 6.02 29.71
N ALA A 150 -11.03 6.37 28.52
CA ALA A 150 -9.79 7.08 28.30
C ALA A 150 -10.01 8.15 27.24
N ALA A 151 -9.36 9.30 27.39
CA ALA A 151 -9.48 10.39 26.43
C ALA A 151 -8.13 11.06 26.19
N THR A 152 -7.94 11.58 24.97
CA THR A 152 -6.76 12.35 24.60
C THR A 152 -7.11 13.34 23.49
N THR A 153 -6.26 14.34 23.28
CA THR A 153 -6.31 15.21 22.11
C THR A 153 -5.03 14.97 21.29
N GLN A 154 -5.19 14.67 20.01
CA GLN A 154 -4.07 14.39 19.11
C GLN A 154 -4.17 15.25 17.86
N THR A 155 -3.04 15.80 17.43
CA THR A 155 -2.94 16.59 16.19
C THR A 155 -2.33 15.75 15.08
N THR A 156 -2.97 15.74 13.91
CA THR A 156 -2.43 15.16 12.67
C THR A 156 -1.27 15.99 12.14
N TRP A 157 -0.40 15.39 11.32
CA TRP A 157 0.72 16.14 10.72
C TRP A 157 0.24 17.24 9.80
N SER A 158 0.97 18.34 9.79
CA SER A 158 0.73 19.48 8.90
C SER A 158 1.33 19.23 7.52
N GLU A 159 0.61 19.60 6.47
CA GLU A 159 1.12 19.68 5.09
C GLU A 159 2.20 20.77 4.90
N GLN A 160 2.36 21.63 5.90
CA GLN A 160 3.36 22.70 5.89
C GLN A 160 4.58 22.29 6.72
N PHE A 161 5.70 22.06 6.04
CA PHE A 161 6.99 21.82 6.67
C PHE A 161 7.72 23.14 6.89
N PRO A 162 8.08 23.50 8.14
CA PRO A 162 8.72 24.78 8.41
C PRO A 162 10.17 24.75 7.92
N VAL A 163 10.50 25.51 6.87
CA VAL A 163 11.85 25.58 6.30
C VAL A 163 12.63 26.73 6.94
N GLY A 164 13.70 26.42 7.66
CA GLY A 164 14.59 27.43 8.24
C GLY A 164 15.78 27.78 7.35
N ARG A 165 16.20 26.87 6.47
CA ARG A 165 17.30 27.09 5.53
C ARG A 165 17.05 26.40 4.21
N THR A 166 17.40 27.05 3.11
CA THR A 166 17.39 26.46 1.76
C THR A 166 18.81 26.40 1.20
N ILE A 167 19.18 25.23 0.68
CA ILE A 167 20.39 24.97 -0.08
C ILE A 167 19.94 24.68 -1.52
N THR A 168 20.14 25.66 -2.40
CA THR A 168 19.80 25.56 -3.82
C THR A 168 20.97 24.96 -4.60
N LEU A 169 20.73 23.84 -5.28
CA LEU A 169 21.71 23.24 -6.18
C LEU A 169 21.77 24.06 -7.49
N PRO A 170 22.96 24.29 -8.07
CA PRO A 170 23.11 24.97 -9.36
C PRO A 170 22.27 24.31 -10.48
N PRO A 171 21.87 25.06 -11.51
CA PRO A 171 21.13 24.48 -12.63
C PRO A 171 21.99 23.50 -13.46
N GLY A 172 21.33 22.51 -14.07
CA GLY A 172 21.96 21.52 -14.95
C GLY A 172 22.78 20.43 -14.23
N LEU A 173 23.72 19.82 -14.95
CA LEU A 173 24.50 18.67 -14.48
C LEU A 173 25.47 19.04 -13.34
N GLN A 174 25.32 18.39 -12.18
CA GLN A 174 26.18 18.55 -11.01
C GLN A 174 27.47 17.76 -11.18
N LYS A 175 28.57 18.42 -11.54
CA LYS A 175 29.86 17.76 -11.77
C LYS A 175 31.04 18.60 -11.32
N LEU A 176 32.16 17.96 -11.02
CA LEU A 176 33.41 18.69 -10.80
C LEU A 176 34.02 19.13 -12.14
N PRO A 177 34.86 20.19 -12.13
CA PRO A 177 35.60 20.60 -13.33
C PRO A 177 36.39 19.44 -13.95
N GLY A 178 36.17 19.20 -15.24
CA GLY A 178 36.82 18.12 -15.99
C GLY A 178 36.11 16.77 -15.97
N GLU A 179 35.04 16.60 -15.19
CA GLU A 179 34.26 15.36 -15.18
C GLU A 179 33.18 15.33 -16.28
N SER A 180 32.79 14.11 -16.68
CA SER A 180 31.68 13.86 -17.61
C SER A 180 30.41 13.42 -16.88
N THR A 181 30.52 12.90 -15.66
CA THR A 181 29.42 12.43 -14.80
C THR A 181 29.48 13.05 -13.41
N SER A 182 28.39 12.91 -12.66
CA SER A 182 28.24 13.36 -11.28
C SER A 182 28.87 12.38 -10.27
N ARG A 183 29.14 12.90 -9.08
CA ARG A 183 29.45 12.12 -7.87
C ARG A 183 28.24 12.12 -6.92
N PRO A 184 28.18 11.21 -5.93
CA PRO A 184 27.15 11.24 -4.89
C PRO A 184 27.05 12.59 -4.19
N TYR A 185 25.84 13.13 -4.09
CA TYR A 185 25.55 14.36 -3.35
C TYR A 185 25.20 14.04 -1.88
N GLN A 186 25.92 14.67 -0.95
CA GLN A 186 25.78 14.42 0.48
C GLN A 186 24.80 15.42 1.11
N VAL A 187 23.72 14.91 1.68
CA VAL A 187 22.78 15.66 2.53
C VAL A 187 23.17 15.37 3.98
N ASN A 188 23.94 16.27 4.58
CA ASN A 188 24.59 16.07 5.89
C ASN A 188 24.37 17.21 6.88
N GLN A 189 23.49 18.18 6.55
CA GLN A 189 23.13 19.27 7.45
C GLN A 189 21.70 19.06 7.92
N SER A 190 21.56 18.73 9.20
CA SER A 190 20.27 18.54 9.84
C SER A 190 19.61 19.88 10.15
N GLY A 191 18.28 19.90 10.09
CA GLY A 191 17.45 20.98 10.61
C GLY A 191 16.97 20.69 12.03
N THR A 192 15.85 21.28 12.38
CA THR A 192 15.08 21.02 13.62
C THR A 192 13.59 20.88 13.28
N PRO A 193 12.73 20.41 14.22
CA PRO A 193 11.29 20.30 13.99
C PRO A 193 10.64 21.58 13.45
N ASP A 194 11.11 22.75 13.90
CA ASP A 194 10.57 24.06 13.49
C ASP A 194 11.40 24.74 12.37
N ALA A 195 12.44 24.09 11.83
CA ALA A 195 13.37 24.68 10.88
C ALA A 195 14.12 23.61 10.07
N TYR A 196 13.44 22.97 9.13
CA TYR A 196 14.01 22.00 8.20
C TYR A 196 15.05 22.65 7.28
N VAL A 197 16.05 21.86 6.87
CA VAL A 197 16.98 22.23 5.80
C VAL A 197 16.47 21.65 4.49
N ARG A 198 16.12 22.53 3.54
CA ARG A 198 15.64 22.14 2.21
C ARG A 198 16.77 22.17 1.19
N TYR A 199 17.07 21.01 0.62
CA TYR A 199 17.91 20.83 -0.55
C TYR A 199 17.02 20.78 -1.78
N VAL A 200 17.19 21.72 -2.71
CA VAL A 200 16.27 21.89 -3.85
C VAL A 200 17.01 22.28 -5.12
N SER A 201 16.48 21.87 -6.26
CA SER A 201 16.93 22.39 -7.56
C SER A 201 16.76 23.91 -7.63
N ALA A 202 17.65 24.59 -8.37
CA ALA A 202 17.35 25.94 -8.86
C ALA A 202 16.03 25.94 -9.66
N PRO A 203 15.28 27.07 -9.72
CA PRO A 203 14.06 27.16 -10.51
C PRO A 203 14.30 26.76 -11.97
N PHE A 204 13.45 25.88 -12.50
CA PHE A 204 13.55 25.35 -13.87
C PHE A 204 12.22 25.38 -14.63
N ASP A 205 11.16 25.98 -14.08
CA ASP A 205 9.82 25.96 -14.71
C ASP A 205 9.83 26.61 -16.11
N ALA A 206 10.68 27.63 -16.33
CA ALA A 206 10.84 28.28 -17.62
C ALA A 206 11.67 27.46 -18.63
N ASP A 207 12.54 26.58 -18.14
CA ASP A 207 13.41 25.71 -18.94
C ASP A 207 13.74 24.44 -18.14
N PRO A 208 12.99 23.34 -18.34
CA PRO A 208 13.20 22.09 -17.63
C PRO A 208 14.61 21.50 -17.76
N SER A 209 15.38 21.89 -18.79
CA SER A 209 16.78 21.47 -18.94
C SER A 209 17.71 22.08 -17.89
N GLN A 210 17.28 23.15 -17.20
CA GLN A 210 18.01 23.78 -16.09
C GLN A 210 17.81 23.07 -14.76
N ARG A 211 16.98 22.04 -14.69
CA ARG A 211 16.79 21.26 -13.45
C ARG A 211 18.15 20.76 -12.95
N SER A 212 18.38 20.85 -11.64
CA SER A 212 19.61 20.35 -11.03
C SER A 212 19.65 18.83 -11.15
N THR A 213 20.60 18.34 -11.95
CA THR A 213 20.69 16.93 -12.36
C THR A 213 21.93 16.27 -11.78
N ILE A 214 21.75 15.15 -11.09
CA ILE A 214 22.83 14.24 -10.71
C ILE A 214 22.77 13.06 -11.67
N ASP A 215 23.73 12.96 -12.59
CA ASP A 215 23.84 11.86 -13.56
C ASP A 215 25.17 11.12 -13.37
N MET A 216 25.14 9.96 -12.71
CA MET A 216 26.37 9.22 -12.36
C MET A 216 26.91 8.35 -13.50
N GLY A 217 26.22 8.27 -14.65
CA GLY A 217 26.58 7.37 -15.74
C GLY A 217 26.33 5.89 -15.44
N ALA A 218 26.77 5.01 -16.33
CA ALA A 218 26.58 3.56 -16.15
C ALA A 218 27.47 3.01 -15.01
N ALA A 219 26.97 1.99 -14.32
CA ALA A 219 27.80 1.12 -13.49
C ALA A 219 28.25 -0.06 -14.37
N ASP A 220 29.55 -0.22 -14.59
CA ASP A 220 30.10 -1.30 -15.44
C ASP A 220 30.27 -2.64 -14.68
N ALA A 221 29.77 -2.75 -13.45
CA ALA A 221 29.84 -3.96 -12.63
C ALA A 221 28.85 -3.94 -11.45
N HIS A 222 28.71 -5.09 -10.80
CA HIS A 222 28.06 -5.23 -9.49
C HIS A 222 28.72 -4.32 -8.45
N LEU A 223 27.91 -3.60 -7.66
CA LEU A 223 28.37 -2.72 -6.60
C LEU A 223 27.77 -3.15 -5.26
N THR A 224 28.62 -3.43 -4.26
CA THR A 224 28.18 -3.93 -2.95
C THR A 224 27.83 -2.81 -1.96
N SER A 225 28.30 -1.58 -2.17
CA SER A 225 28.05 -0.44 -1.29
C SER A 225 28.22 0.91 -2.00
N GLY A 226 27.72 1.98 -1.38
CA GLY A 226 27.88 3.36 -1.87
C GLY A 226 27.16 3.65 -3.18
N ASN A 227 27.69 4.63 -3.94
CA ASN A 227 27.31 4.94 -5.33
C ASN A 227 25.83 5.29 -5.57
N SER A 228 25.19 5.89 -4.56
CA SER A 228 23.87 6.50 -4.68
C SER A 228 23.98 7.92 -5.24
N CYS A 229 22.99 8.39 -6.02
CA CYS A 229 22.99 9.78 -6.48
C CYS A 229 22.92 10.75 -5.30
N VAL A 230 22.04 10.50 -4.33
CA VAL A 230 21.93 11.25 -3.09
C VAL A 230 22.11 10.32 -1.89
N VAL A 231 22.88 10.76 -0.90
CA VAL A 231 23.03 10.09 0.39
C VAL A 231 22.58 11.04 1.50
N ILE A 232 21.55 10.65 2.24
CA ILE A 232 21.00 11.42 3.36
C ILE A 232 21.56 10.85 4.66
N ASN A 233 22.35 11.66 5.35
CA ASN A 233 22.90 11.40 6.68
C ASN A 233 22.58 12.60 7.60
N ALA A 234 21.29 12.95 7.63
CA ALA A 234 20.77 14.12 8.32
C ALA A 234 19.27 13.96 8.60
N SER A 235 18.80 14.67 9.62
CA SER A 235 17.41 14.66 10.07
C SER A 235 16.78 16.04 9.91
N TYR A 236 15.44 16.12 9.85
CA TYR A 236 14.71 17.36 9.53
C TYR A 236 15.18 17.99 8.23
N VAL A 237 15.17 17.19 7.16
CA VAL A 237 15.63 17.59 5.82
C VAL A 237 14.55 17.36 4.78
N ILE A 238 14.55 18.21 3.76
CA ILE A 238 13.70 18.09 2.58
C ILE A 238 14.61 17.98 1.36
N VAL A 239 14.51 16.91 0.57
CA VAL A 239 15.20 16.75 -0.71
C VAL A 239 14.17 16.84 -1.82
N SER A 240 14.25 17.90 -2.63
CA SER A 240 13.15 18.24 -3.53
C SER A 240 13.53 18.68 -4.93
N LYS A 241 12.68 18.32 -5.90
CA LYS A 241 12.72 18.78 -7.29
C LYS A 241 14.02 18.45 -8.06
N LEU A 242 14.79 17.46 -7.63
CA LEU A 242 16.02 17.04 -8.31
C LEU A 242 15.72 16.06 -9.44
N GLN A 243 16.58 16.03 -10.46
CA GLN A 243 16.62 14.95 -11.45
C GLN A 243 17.80 14.03 -11.14
N LEU A 244 17.52 12.76 -10.87
CA LEU A 244 18.51 11.75 -10.50
C LEU A 244 18.52 10.69 -11.60
N LYS A 245 19.60 10.64 -12.36
CA LYS A 245 19.72 9.79 -13.55
C LYS A 245 20.90 8.86 -13.41
N ASN A 246 20.74 7.66 -13.96
CA ASN A 246 21.83 6.70 -14.05
C ASN A 246 22.53 6.50 -12.70
N CYS A 247 21.78 6.50 -11.60
CA CYS A 247 22.40 6.31 -10.29
C CYS A 247 23.00 4.90 -10.26
N GLN A 248 24.27 4.80 -9.90
CA GLN A 248 24.99 3.53 -10.08
C GLN A 248 24.46 2.42 -9.15
N ARG A 249 23.84 2.78 -8.02
CA ARG A 249 23.06 1.87 -7.16
C ARG A 249 21.69 2.46 -6.81
N GLN A 250 21.64 3.30 -5.77
CA GLN A 250 20.38 3.87 -5.28
C GLN A 250 20.14 5.24 -5.88
N GLY A 251 18.89 5.61 -6.14
CA GLY A 251 18.56 7.01 -6.42
C GLY A 251 18.87 7.89 -5.20
N ILE A 252 18.18 7.62 -4.09
CA ILE A 252 18.36 8.29 -2.81
C ILE A 252 18.52 7.23 -1.72
N ALA A 253 19.65 7.23 -1.02
CA ALA A 253 19.87 6.37 0.15
C ALA A 253 19.68 7.17 1.45
N ILE A 254 18.81 6.69 2.34
CA ILE A 254 18.58 7.25 3.67
C ILE A 254 19.36 6.42 4.68
N MET A 255 20.34 7.05 5.32
CA MET A 255 21.23 6.36 6.25
C MET A 255 20.70 6.48 7.68
N ALA A 256 20.77 5.38 8.43
CA ALA A 256 20.56 5.40 9.86
C ALA A 256 21.58 6.35 10.57
N PRO A 257 21.18 7.07 11.63
CA PRO A 257 19.88 7.07 12.30
C PRO A 257 18.98 8.25 11.88
N SER A 258 18.94 8.59 10.58
CA SER A 258 18.15 9.74 10.11
C SER A 258 16.65 9.60 10.44
N HIS A 259 15.99 10.71 10.74
CA HIS A 259 14.55 10.76 10.94
C HIS A 259 13.97 12.10 10.47
N ASP A 260 12.65 12.17 10.27
CA ASP A 260 11.98 13.38 9.75
C ASP A 260 12.60 13.82 8.41
N VAL A 261 12.59 12.89 7.45
CA VAL A 261 13.14 13.08 6.11
C VAL A 261 12.00 13.18 5.12
N ILE A 262 11.96 14.25 4.32
CA ILE A 262 10.97 14.43 3.26
C ILE A 262 11.68 14.36 1.91
N ILE A 263 11.20 13.48 1.04
CA ILE A 263 11.68 13.32 -0.33
C ILE A 263 10.51 13.62 -1.25
N GLU A 264 10.59 14.73 -1.99
CA GLU A 264 9.45 15.20 -2.78
C GLU A 264 9.76 15.76 -4.16
N ASP A 265 8.81 15.59 -5.09
CA ASP A 265 8.89 16.16 -6.45
C ASP A 265 10.16 15.77 -7.24
N ASN A 266 10.87 14.69 -6.85
CA ASN A 266 12.05 14.24 -7.56
C ASN A 266 11.68 13.38 -8.79
N ASP A 267 12.59 13.31 -9.75
CA ASP A 267 12.52 12.45 -10.92
C ASP A 267 13.73 11.53 -10.87
N ILE A 268 13.49 10.22 -10.76
CA ILE A 268 14.51 9.23 -10.40
C ILE A 268 14.44 8.09 -11.42
N SER A 269 15.52 7.89 -12.19
CA SER A 269 15.57 6.87 -13.23
C SER A 269 16.95 6.32 -13.54
N GLY A 270 17.00 5.17 -14.21
CA GLY A 270 18.22 4.48 -14.61
C GLY A 270 19.08 4.02 -13.44
N PHE A 271 18.49 3.87 -12.25
CA PHE A 271 19.21 3.44 -11.05
C PHE A 271 19.40 1.92 -11.01
N GLY A 272 20.36 1.46 -10.22
CA GLY A 272 20.64 0.05 -10.01
C GLY A 272 21.87 -0.46 -10.74
N SER A 273 22.45 -1.50 -10.15
CA SER A 273 23.57 -2.31 -10.63
C SER A 273 23.11 -3.75 -10.87
N ALA A 274 23.94 -4.57 -11.54
CA ALA A 274 23.63 -5.97 -11.82
C ALA A 274 24.83 -6.88 -11.50
N PRO A 275 24.61 -8.16 -11.13
CA PRO A 275 25.68 -9.14 -10.94
C PRO A 275 26.55 -9.35 -12.20
N VAL A 276 25.93 -9.22 -13.38
CA VAL A 276 26.57 -9.33 -14.69
C VAL A 276 26.12 -8.16 -15.56
N THR A 277 27.03 -7.57 -16.33
CA THR A 277 26.72 -6.46 -17.25
C THR A 277 26.40 -6.91 -18.67
N THR A 278 26.79 -8.13 -19.01
CA THR A 278 26.41 -8.81 -20.23
C THR A 278 25.15 -9.61 -19.99
N GLU A 279 24.24 -9.58 -20.95
CA GLU A 279 23.10 -10.48 -21.03
C GLU A 279 23.56 -11.92 -20.75
N SER A 280 22.93 -12.60 -19.80
CA SER A 280 23.03 -14.05 -19.79
C SER A 280 22.27 -14.51 -21.04
N PRO A 281 22.88 -15.27 -21.96
CA PRO A 281 22.21 -15.62 -23.20
C PRO A 281 20.87 -16.28 -22.87
N ALA A 282 19.80 -15.66 -23.34
CA ALA A 282 18.46 -16.20 -23.26
C ALA A 282 18.48 -17.64 -23.78
N THR A 283 18.14 -18.62 -22.96
CA THR A 283 17.71 -19.91 -23.50
C THR A 283 16.51 -19.62 -24.39
N ALA A 284 16.58 -20.00 -25.67
CA ALA A 284 15.53 -19.71 -26.64
C ALA A 284 14.15 -20.15 -26.10
N GLY A 285 13.20 -19.20 -26.02
CA GLY A 285 11.81 -19.44 -25.59
C GLY A 285 11.39 -18.82 -24.25
N ASN A 286 12.31 -18.28 -23.44
CA ASN A 286 12.01 -17.93 -22.04
C ASN A 286 12.21 -16.46 -21.64
N VAL A 287 12.33 -15.50 -22.57
CA VAL A 287 12.52 -14.08 -22.21
C VAL A 287 11.55 -13.16 -22.98
N PRO A 288 10.76 -12.31 -22.31
CA PRO A 288 9.67 -11.54 -22.93
C PRO A 288 10.14 -10.32 -23.69
N THR A 289 11.26 -9.79 -23.24
CA THR A 289 12.08 -8.83 -23.95
C THR A 289 13.47 -9.45 -24.05
N ASN A 290 14.01 -9.51 -25.26
CA ASN A 290 15.37 -9.89 -25.65
C ASN A 290 16.47 -9.24 -24.79
N LYS A 291 16.14 -8.20 -24.03
CA LYS A 291 17.02 -7.53 -23.07
C LYS A 291 16.40 -7.54 -21.67
N ILE A 292 16.73 -8.55 -20.86
CA ILE A 292 16.65 -8.46 -19.41
C ILE A 292 18.02 -8.84 -18.87
N VAL A 293 18.68 -7.87 -18.27
CA VAL A 293 19.77 -8.14 -17.33
C VAL A 293 19.12 -8.01 -15.96
N PRO A 294 18.99 -9.10 -15.18
CA PRO A 294 18.46 -9.03 -13.83
C PRO A 294 19.30 -8.08 -12.98
N GLY A 295 18.65 -7.08 -12.38
CA GLY A 295 19.31 -6.17 -11.46
C GLY A 295 19.61 -6.84 -10.12
N ASN A 296 20.43 -6.18 -9.31
CA ASN A 296 20.59 -6.57 -7.92
C ASN A 296 19.26 -6.41 -7.18
N TYR A 297 18.89 -7.45 -6.45
CA TYR A 297 17.68 -7.48 -5.65
C TYR A 297 17.69 -6.34 -4.60
N MET A 298 16.55 -5.65 -4.45
CA MET A 298 16.32 -4.61 -3.44
C MET A 298 17.18 -3.34 -3.53
N GLU A 299 17.90 -3.12 -4.64
CA GLU A 299 18.31 -1.76 -4.99
C GLU A 299 17.08 -0.94 -5.40
N ALA A 300 17.08 0.38 -5.21
CA ALA A 300 15.88 1.17 -5.29
C ALA A 300 16.10 2.62 -5.72
N GLY A 301 15.02 3.21 -6.23
CA GLY A 301 14.95 4.64 -6.49
C GLY A 301 15.07 5.40 -5.18
N ILE A 302 14.39 4.94 -4.13
CA ILE A 302 14.53 5.43 -2.76
C ILE A 302 14.75 4.24 -1.83
N TYR A 303 15.86 4.28 -1.09
CA TYR A 303 16.37 3.16 -0.34
C TYR A 303 16.59 3.52 1.12
N CYS A 304 16.15 2.64 2.01
CA CYS A 304 16.44 2.66 3.42
C CYS A 304 16.84 1.25 3.86
N GLU A 305 17.97 1.14 4.56
CA GLU A 305 18.34 -0.09 5.24
C GLU A 305 18.97 0.23 6.60
N ASN A 306 18.64 -0.58 7.61
CA ASN A 306 19.27 -0.53 8.92
C ASN A 306 19.83 -1.89 9.34
N SER A 307 20.84 -1.89 10.21
CA SER A 307 21.36 -3.14 10.78
C SER A 307 20.36 -3.75 11.75
N LYS A 308 20.17 -5.08 11.65
CA LYS A 308 19.41 -5.87 12.64
C LYS A 308 19.99 -5.76 14.06
N SER A 309 21.30 -5.53 14.19
CA SER A 309 21.96 -5.39 15.49
C SER A 309 21.66 -4.07 16.21
N ASP A 310 21.16 -3.07 15.48
CA ASP A 310 21.04 -1.69 15.95
C ASP A 310 19.58 -1.18 15.76
N PRO A 311 18.56 -1.85 16.33
CA PRO A 311 17.16 -1.47 16.13
C PRO A 311 16.83 -0.06 16.64
N ASP A 312 17.54 0.43 17.66
CA ASP A 312 17.37 1.80 18.19
C ASP A 312 17.82 2.89 17.20
N LYS A 313 18.59 2.53 16.16
CA LYS A 313 19.07 3.45 15.12
C LYS A 313 18.22 3.43 13.85
N ARG A 314 17.13 2.67 13.83
CA ARG A 314 16.25 2.58 12.67
C ARG A 314 15.81 3.95 12.20
N VAL A 315 15.86 4.15 10.89
CA VAL A 315 15.32 5.36 10.24
C VAL A 315 13.81 5.42 10.46
N GLN A 316 13.28 6.57 10.86
CA GLN A 316 11.86 6.75 11.21
C GLN A 316 11.28 8.01 10.55
N ARG A 317 9.95 8.08 10.43
CA ARG A 317 9.26 9.32 9.98
C ARG A 317 9.79 9.84 8.65
N VAL A 318 9.74 8.98 7.64
CA VAL A 318 10.11 9.34 6.26
C VAL A 318 8.84 9.60 5.46
N VAL A 319 8.80 10.75 4.79
CA VAL A 319 7.75 11.11 3.84
C VAL A 319 8.33 11.00 2.42
N ILE A 320 7.78 10.10 1.62
CA ILE A 320 8.10 9.96 0.20
C ILE A 320 6.87 10.39 -0.58
N GLN A 321 6.92 11.55 -1.22
CA GLN A 321 5.75 12.07 -1.91
C GLN A 321 6.00 12.70 -3.26
N ARG A 322 5.08 12.52 -4.21
CA ARG A 322 5.11 13.24 -5.49
C ARG A 322 6.37 13.02 -6.31
N ASN A 323 7.08 11.91 -6.09
CA ASN A 323 8.24 11.54 -6.89
C ASN A 323 7.77 10.74 -8.12
N ARG A 324 8.47 10.96 -9.24
CA ARG A 324 8.44 10.04 -10.38
C ARG A 324 9.62 9.09 -10.22
N ILE A 325 9.35 7.81 -10.06
CA ILE A 325 10.37 6.77 -9.89
C ILE A 325 10.16 5.75 -11.00
N HIS A 326 11.07 5.72 -11.97
CA HIS A 326 10.80 4.95 -13.18
C HIS A 326 12.04 4.40 -13.85
N ASP A 327 11.83 3.34 -14.63
CA ASP A 327 12.84 2.71 -15.49
C ASP A 327 14.18 2.47 -14.75
N PRO A 328 14.22 1.54 -13.78
CA PRO A 328 15.49 1.09 -13.23
C PRO A 328 16.37 0.61 -14.38
N ARG A 329 17.69 0.72 -14.24
CA ARG A 329 18.64 0.37 -15.30
C ARG A 329 18.44 -1.06 -15.81
N TYR A 330 18.07 -1.94 -14.89
CA TYR A 330 17.95 -3.38 -15.06
C TYR A 330 16.57 -3.84 -14.60
N GLY A 331 15.92 -4.68 -15.39
CA GLY A 331 14.59 -5.21 -15.09
C GLY A 331 14.63 -6.51 -14.29
N SER A 332 13.49 -6.87 -13.72
CA SER A 332 13.25 -8.15 -13.07
C SER A 332 12.89 -9.26 -14.06
N ILE A 333 13.15 -10.51 -13.68
CA ILE A 333 12.50 -11.68 -14.28
C ILE A 333 11.02 -11.76 -13.85
N ASN A 334 10.25 -12.58 -14.56
CA ASN A 334 8.83 -12.83 -14.29
C ASN A 334 8.60 -14.24 -13.70
N TRP A 335 7.42 -14.44 -13.11
CA TRP A 335 7.00 -15.68 -12.47
C TRP A 335 6.95 -16.92 -13.39
N GLY A 336 6.85 -16.75 -14.71
CA GLY A 336 7.00 -17.85 -15.67
C GLY A 336 8.39 -18.48 -15.67
N TYR A 337 9.39 -17.80 -15.11
CA TYR A 337 10.77 -18.28 -14.97
C TYR A 337 11.13 -18.61 -13.52
N ALA A 338 11.06 -17.61 -12.63
CA ALA A 338 11.33 -17.76 -11.19
C ALA A 338 10.74 -16.56 -10.43
N HIS A 339 10.95 -16.52 -9.11
CA HIS A 339 10.57 -15.36 -8.31
C HIS A 339 11.22 -14.08 -8.87
N PRO A 340 10.46 -13.01 -9.13
CA PRO A 340 10.99 -11.73 -9.57
C PRO A 340 12.14 -11.24 -8.68
N ASN A 341 13.21 -10.74 -9.32
CA ASN A 341 14.45 -10.33 -8.68
C ASN A 341 15.09 -9.13 -9.39
N SER A 342 14.86 -7.93 -8.89
CA SER A 342 15.61 -6.74 -9.34
C SER A 342 15.39 -5.60 -8.36
N ALA A 343 15.69 -4.40 -8.84
CA ALA A 343 15.38 -3.17 -8.18
C ALA A 343 13.88 -3.00 -7.93
N GLN A 344 13.56 -2.26 -6.87
CA GLN A 344 12.23 -1.79 -6.51
C GLN A 344 12.17 -0.26 -6.70
N ALA A 345 10.99 0.35 -6.67
CA ALA A 345 10.90 1.80 -6.69
C ALA A 345 11.26 2.39 -5.31
N VAL A 346 10.73 1.78 -4.25
CA VAL A 346 11.03 2.09 -2.85
C VAL A 346 11.35 0.80 -2.10
N THR A 347 12.47 0.77 -1.38
CA THR A 347 12.86 -0.35 -0.52
C THR A 347 13.18 0.14 0.88
N PHE A 348 12.50 -0.41 1.88
CA PHE A 348 12.77 -0.15 3.30
C PHE A 348 13.03 -1.47 4.03
N SER A 349 14.30 -1.80 4.26
CA SER A 349 14.70 -3.05 4.92
C SER A 349 15.13 -2.78 6.36
N HIS A 350 14.45 -3.40 7.33
CA HIS A 350 14.74 -3.21 8.75
C HIS A 350 14.65 -1.75 9.23
N CYS A 351 13.95 -0.88 8.49
CA CYS A 351 13.72 0.49 8.89
C CYS A 351 12.60 0.57 9.94
N GLY A 352 12.43 1.75 10.51
CA GLY A 352 11.53 1.98 11.63
C GLY A 352 10.08 2.11 11.21
N SER A 353 9.36 2.96 11.93
CA SER A 353 7.91 3.11 11.83
C SER A 353 7.52 4.54 11.47
N ASN A 354 6.21 4.73 11.29
CA ASN A 354 5.56 6.02 11.09
C ASN A 354 5.98 6.69 9.77
N HIS A 355 6.03 5.93 8.68
CA HIS A 355 6.36 6.41 7.35
C HIS A 355 5.11 6.83 6.57
N VAL A 356 5.24 7.74 5.61
CA VAL A 356 4.16 8.12 4.69
C VAL A 356 4.69 8.07 3.25
N ILE A 357 4.12 7.20 2.42
CA ILE A 357 4.50 7.06 1.01
C ILE A 357 3.26 7.37 0.16
N ARG A 358 3.22 8.55 -0.46
CA ARG A 358 1.99 9.03 -1.09
C ARG A 358 2.15 9.83 -2.37
N TYR A 359 1.15 9.76 -3.24
CA TYR A 359 1.12 10.58 -4.46
C TYR A 359 2.34 10.39 -5.35
N ASN A 360 3.04 9.26 -5.29
CA ASN A 360 4.16 8.96 -6.19
C ASN A 360 3.63 8.32 -7.46
N THR A 361 4.35 8.51 -8.57
CA THR A 361 4.14 7.75 -9.79
C THR A 361 5.32 6.80 -9.96
N VAL A 362 5.02 5.51 -9.98
CA VAL A 362 5.96 4.42 -10.23
C VAL A 362 5.58 3.77 -11.56
N SER A 363 6.53 3.71 -12.48
CA SER A 363 6.29 3.17 -13.83
C SER A 363 7.56 2.58 -14.42
N ALA A 364 7.43 1.60 -15.31
CA ALA A 364 8.57 1.08 -16.04
C ALA A 364 8.18 0.63 -17.45
N THR A 365 9.15 0.71 -18.36
CA THR A 365 9.06 0.17 -19.71
C THR A 365 9.47 -1.31 -19.78
N PRO A 366 9.02 -2.07 -20.80
CA PRO A 366 9.44 -3.47 -20.98
C PRO A 366 10.96 -3.61 -20.98
N GLY A 367 11.46 -4.63 -20.26
CA GLY A 367 12.88 -4.84 -20.01
C GLY A 367 13.41 -4.13 -18.75
N HIS A 368 12.64 -3.21 -18.17
CA HIS A 368 12.99 -2.43 -16.99
C HIS A 368 11.97 -2.58 -15.85
N TYR A 369 11.07 -3.56 -15.90
CA TYR A 369 10.07 -3.73 -14.84
C TYR A 369 10.71 -4.02 -13.48
N PHE A 370 10.08 -3.53 -12.43
CA PHE A 370 10.50 -3.73 -11.06
C PHE A 370 10.26 -5.18 -10.60
N GLY A 371 11.00 -5.60 -9.56
CA GLY A 371 10.60 -6.75 -8.75
C GLY A 371 9.29 -6.42 -8.02
N ASP A 372 9.39 -5.53 -7.04
CA ASP A 372 8.25 -4.92 -6.34
C ASP A 372 8.21 -3.40 -6.60
N GLY A 373 7.03 -2.80 -6.49
CA GLY A 373 6.90 -1.35 -6.58
C GLY A 373 7.41 -0.67 -5.31
N ILE A 374 6.66 -0.80 -4.23
CA ILE A 374 6.99 -0.29 -2.90
C ILE A 374 7.08 -1.48 -1.95
N GLY A 375 8.25 -1.77 -1.40
CA GLY A 375 8.45 -2.95 -0.57
C GLY A 375 9.60 -2.84 0.41
N GLY A 376 10.00 -3.98 0.95
CA GLY A 376 11.09 -4.01 1.92
C GLY A 376 11.10 -5.23 2.83
N GLY A 377 12.22 -5.41 3.50
CA GLY A 377 12.42 -6.53 4.43
C GLY A 377 12.03 -6.20 5.88
N SER A 378 11.68 -7.19 6.70
CA SER A 378 11.59 -8.63 6.41
C SER A 378 10.15 -9.14 6.52
N ASN A 379 9.65 -9.78 5.47
CA ASN A 379 8.23 -10.11 5.26
C ASN A 379 7.61 -11.02 6.33
N PHE A 380 8.35 -12.02 6.79
CA PHE A 380 7.90 -12.99 7.80
C PHE A 380 8.52 -12.65 9.17
N SER A 381 8.26 -11.43 9.66
CA SER A 381 8.82 -10.93 10.92
C SER A 381 7.87 -9.98 11.65
N PHE A 382 8.20 -9.66 12.90
CA PHE A 382 7.46 -8.68 13.70
C PHE A 382 7.87 -7.22 13.42
N GLU A 383 8.74 -6.95 12.45
CA GLU A 383 9.27 -5.61 12.13
C GLU A 383 9.28 -5.30 10.63
N GLY A 384 8.80 -6.23 9.81
CA GLY A 384 8.75 -6.07 8.35
C GLY A 384 8.03 -4.82 7.91
N PHE A 385 8.37 -4.36 6.70
CA PHE A 385 7.92 -3.09 6.16
C PHE A 385 6.37 -3.02 6.05
N PRO A 386 5.75 -1.85 6.31
CA PRO A 386 6.32 -0.58 6.77
C PRO A 386 6.32 -0.45 8.30
N ASN A 387 6.40 -1.59 8.98
CA ASN A 387 6.41 -1.76 10.42
C ASN A 387 5.09 -1.31 11.08
N ALA A 388 5.04 -0.09 11.62
CA ALA A 388 3.91 0.38 12.41
C ALA A 388 3.54 1.81 12.06
N ASP A 389 2.25 2.14 12.23
CA ASP A 389 1.68 3.48 12.14
C ASP A 389 2.05 4.21 10.84
N SER A 390 2.20 3.47 9.74
CA SER A 390 2.62 3.99 8.43
C SER A 390 1.46 4.07 7.41
N ASP A 391 1.54 5.03 6.49
CA ASP A 391 0.57 5.26 5.41
C ASP A 391 1.18 5.02 4.03
N ILE A 392 0.45 4.31 3.16
CA ILE A 392 0.78 4.16 1.74
C ILE A 392 -0.45 4.51 0.90
N HIS A 393 -0.50 5.70 0.28
CA HIS A 393 -1.76 6.15 -0.34
C HIS A 393 -1.65 7.08 -1.54
N GLY A 394 -2.66 7.08 -2.41
CA GLY A 394 -2.71 8.00 -3.55
C GLY A 394 -1.61 7.77 -4.59
N ASN A 395 -0.87 6.66 -4.53
CA ASN A 395 0.17 6.35 -5.50
C ASN A 395 -0.45 5.79 -6.79
N ASP A 396 0.26 5.99 -7.89
CA ASP A 396 0.00 5.35 -9.18
C ASP A 396 1.19 4.42 -9.49
N ILE A 397 0.96 3.11 -9.56
CA ILE A 397 2.02 2.09 -9.59
C ILE A 397 1.80 1.11 -10.73
N SER A 398 2.81 0.97 -11.59
CA SER A 398 2.80 0.05 -12.74
C SER A 398 4.18 -0.49 -13.12
N GLY A 399 4.19 -1.55 -13.93
CA GLY A 399 5.41 -2.17 -14.45
C GLY A 399 6.16 -2.97 -13.40
N VAL A 400 5.43 -3.83 -12.68
CA VAL A 400 5.93 -4.60 -11.52
C VAL A 400 5.65 -6.09 -11.69
N TYR A 401 6.70 -6.92 -11.68
CA TYR A 401 6.54 -8.36 -11.89
C TYR A 401 6.12 -9.14 -10.63
N ASP A 402 6.17 -8.57 -9.44
CA ASP A 402 5.63 -9.16 -8.22
C ASP A 402 4.58 -8.27 -7.55
N ASP A 403 4.84 -7.70 -6.37
CA ASP A 403 3.84 -6.91 -5.63
C ASP A 403 3.98 -5.42 -5.93
N ALA A 404 2.89 -4.76 -6.32
CA ALA A 404 2.89 -3.31 -6.47
C ALA A 404 3.21 -2.61 -5.12
N ILE A 405 2.65 -3.15 -4.03
CA ILE A 405 2.97 -2.77 -2.65
C ILE A 405 3.20 -4.05 -1.83
N GLU A 406 4.43 -4.33 -1.43
CA GLU A 406 4.80 -5.43 -0.52
C GLU A 406 4.82 -4.87 0.91
N SER A 407 3.71 -4.95 1.63
CA SER A 407 3.59 -4.50 3.02
C SER A 407 3.53 -5.72 3.92
N GLU A 408 4.65 -6.40 4.16
CA GLU A 408 4.69 -7.70 4.83
C GLU A 408 5.44 -7.65 6.17
N GLY A 409 4.94 -8.36 7.18
CA GLY A 409 5.48 -8.43 8.53
C GLY A 409 4.60 -7.73 9.55
N ALA A 410 5.16 -6.79 10.31
CA ALA A 410 4.53 -6.24 11.52
C ALA A 410 3.12 -5.68 11.27
N ASN A 411 3.00 -4.76 10.31
CA ASN A 411 1.74 -4.20 9.84
C ASN A 411 0.83 -3.65 10.97
N ARG A 412 1.40 -2.97 11.95
CA ARG A 412 0.66 -2.52 13.14
C ARG A 412 0.10 -1.12 12.95
N ASN A 413 -1.24 -0.98 12.83
CA ASN A 413 -1.90 0.27 12.44
C ASN A 413 -1.38 0.85 11.10
N VAL A 414 -1.05 -0.03 10.15
CA VAL A 414 -0.66 0.37 8.79
C VAL A 414 -1.90 0.60 7.95
N ARG A 415 -1.92 1.68 7.16
CA ARG A 415 -3.09 2.09 6.36
C ARG A 415 -2.67 2.29 4.91
N ILE A 416 -3.29 1.52 4.01
CA ILE A 416 -2.99 1.47 2.58
C ILE A 416 -4.26 1.85 1.84
N TRP A 417 -4.33 3.03 1.23
CA TRP A 417 -5.59 3.46 0.62
C TRP A 417 -5.48 4.29 -0.63
N GLY A 418 -6.54 4.26 -1.44
CA GLY A 418 -6.64 5.16 -2.59
C GLY A 418 -5.45 5.05 -3.54
N ASN A 419 -4.79 3.89 -3.64
CA ASN A 419 -3.75 3.66 -4.64
C ASN A 419 -4.38 3.11 -5.92
N TYR A 420 -3.81 3.51 -7.06
CA TYR A 420 -4.12 2.92 -8.36
C TYR A 420 -2.95 2.03 -8.79
N LEU A 421 -3.25 0.75 -8.94
CA LEU A 421 -2.28 -0.29 -9.25
C LEU A 421 -2.69 -0.88 -10.60
N HIS A 422 -1.80 -0.92 -11.58
CA HIS A 422 -2.13 -1.43 -12.90
C HIS A 422 -0.90 -1.97 -13.60
N HIS A 423 -1.05 -2.97 -14.47
CA HIS A 423 0.09 -3.65 -15.09
C HIS A 423 1.10 -4.19 -14.05
N VAL A 424 0.57 -4.97 -13.09
CA VAL A 424 1.31 -5.62 -11.99
C VAL A 424 0.90 -7.09 -11.87
N VAL A 425 1.70 -7.97 -11.24
CA VAL A 425 1.23 -9.35 -10.95
C VAL A 425 0.31 -9.38 -9.74
N SER A 426 0.76 -8.81 -8.64
CA SER A 426 0.02 -8.75 -7.38
C SER A 426 -0.20 -7.30 -6.99
N GLY A 427 -1.40 -6.95 -6.53
CA GLY A 427 -1.69 -5.59 -6.09
C GLY A 427 -0.96 -5.24 -4.78
N VAL A 428 -1.37 -5.87 -3.68
CA VAL A 428 -0.79 -5.64 -2.34
C VAL A 428 -0.41 -6.98 -1.70
N GLY A 429 0.88 -7.15 -1.44
CA GLY A 429 1.47 -8.20 -0.63
C GLY A 429 1.29 -7.92 0.87
N LEU A 430 0.72 -8.89 1.57
CA LEU A 430 0.44 -8.91 3.00
C LEU A 430 0.67 -10.35 3.54
N ALA A 431 1.59 -11.10 2.93
CA ALA A 431 2.05 -12.43 3.33
C ALA A 431 3.32 -12.30 4.20
N THR A 432 3.24 -11.80 5.43
CA THR A 432 2.11 -11.94 6.37
C THR A 432 1.76 -10.63 7.10
N VAL A 433 0.68 -10.65 7.88
CA VAL A 433 0.34 -9.61 8.88
C VAL A 433 0.58 -10.20 10.27
N SER A 434 1.71 -9.87 10.87
CA SER A 434 2.15 -10.48 12.14
C SER A 434 1.55 -9.82 13.37
N GLN A 435 1.51 -8.49 13.43
CA GLN A 435 0.96 -7.77 14.59
C GLN A 435 -0.44 -7.20 14.31
N GLY A 436 -0.62 -6.49 13.19
CA GLY A 436 -1.92 -5.89 12.84
C GLY A 436 -2.39 -4.79 13.80
N PRO A 437 -3.51 -4.11 13.52
CA PRO A 437 -4.29 -4.25 12.32
C PRO A 437 -3.64 -3.52 11.12
N VAL A 438 -3.77 -4.10 9.93
CA VAL A 438 -3.59 -3.39 8.66
C VAL A 438 -4.94 -3.06 8.05
N TYR A 439 -5.04 -1.90 7.39
CA TYR A 439 -6.22 -1.46 6.68
C TYR A 439 -5.87 -1.26 5.21
N ALA A 440 -6.50 -2.02 4.32
CA ALA A 440 -6.46 -1.77 2.88
C ALA A 440 -7.84 -1.29 2.44
N PHE A 441 -7.96 -0.03 2.02
CA PHE A 441 -9.26 0.51 1.63
C PHE A 441 -9.22 1.45 0.44
N ARG A 442 -10.28 1.48 -0.37
CA ARG A 442 -10.36 2.37 -1.54
C ARG A 442 -9.23 2.21 -2.56
N ASN A 443 -8.51 1.10 -2.55
CA ASN A 443 -7.51 0.81 -3.58
C ASN A 443 -8.19 0.27 -4.83
N ILE A 444 -7.54 0.45 -5.98
CA ILE A 444 -8.01 -0.02 -7.27
C ILE A 444 -6.90 -0.81 -7.95
N LEU A 445 -7.23 -2.05 -8.37
CA LEU A 445 -6.40 -2.83 -9.28
C LEU A 445 -7.01 -2.79 -10.68
N GLY A 446 -6.26 -2.29 -11.66
CA GLY A 446 -6.68 -2.08 -13.04
C GLY A 446 -6.56 -3.31 -13.93
N ASP A 447 -5.36 -3.90 -13.97
CA ASP A 447 -5.04 -5.03 -14.84
C ASP A 447 -3.75 -5.75 -14.39
N THR A 448 -3.61 -6.98 -14.87
CA THR A 448 -2.47 -7.88 -14.55
C THR A 448 -2.04 -8.73 -15.76
N ALA A 449 -2.70 -8.56 -16.92
CA ALA A 449 -2.47 -9.38 -18.10
C ALA A 449 -1.03 -9.24 -18.61
N GLY A 450 -0.39 -10.36 -18.97
CA GLY A 450 1.00 -10.38 -19.39
C GLY A 450 2.02 -10.24 -18.26
N MET A 451 1.61 -10.10 -16.99
CA MET A 451 2.58 -9.89 -15.91
C MET A 451 3.10 -11.19 -15.31
N THR A 452 2.28 -12.26 -15.21
CA THR A 452 2.77 -13.56 -14.72
C THR A 452 3.70 -14.24 -15.73
N ASN A 453 3.25 -14.33 -16.98
CA ASN A 453 4.00 -14.91 -18.08
C ASN A 453 3.71 -14.12 -19.39
N PRO A 454 4.45 -13.05 -19.65
CA PRO A 454 4.30 -12.26 -20.88
C PRO A 454 4.61 -13.04 -22.17
N ASN A 455 5.27 -14.21 -22.08
CA ASN A 455 5.56 -15.08 -23.24
C ASN A 455 4.41 -16.04 -23.57
N GLY A 456 3.35 -16.07 -22.77
CA GLY A 456 2.19 -16.92 -23.02
C GLY A 456 1.60 -16.66 -24.40
N ALA A 457 1.52 -17.71 -25.23
CA ALA A 457 0.98 -17.61 -26.59
C ALA A 457 -0.48 -17.13 -26.60
N ILE A 458 -1.22 -17.46 -25.53
CA ILE A 458 -2.60 -17.07 -25.28
C ILE A 458 -2.69 -16.62 -23.82
N GLN A 459 -2.88 -15.32 -23.57
CA GLN A 459 -2.97 -14.82 -22.20
C GLN A 459 -4.20 -15.33 -21.45
N ASP A 460 -5.26 -15.72 -22.14
CA ASP A 460 -6.40 -16.39 -21.48
C ASP A 460 -6.00 -17.69 -20.77
N ASP A 461 -4.87 -18.32 -21.09
CA ASP A 461 -4.39 -19.54 -20.45
C ASP A 461 -3.40 -19.27 -19.31
N GLU A 462 -2.88 -18.05 -19.20
CA GLU A 462 -1.86 -17.68 -18.24
C GLU A 462 -2.42 -17.29 -16.86
N GLY A 463 -1.52 -17.22 -15.88
CA GLY A 463 -1.82 -16.61 -14.59
C GLY A 463 -2.02 -15.09 -14.71
N HIS A 464 -2.96 -14.54 -13.96
CA HIS A 464 -3.23 -13.11 -13.86
C HIS A 464 -3.08 -12.62 -12.41
N GLY A 465 -2.26 -13.29 -11.59
CA GLY A 465 -2.06 -12.94 -10.18
C GLY A 465 -3.34 -12.62 -9.38
N VAL A 466 -3.23 -11.69 -8.42
CA VAL A 466 -4.29 -11.36 -7.44
C VAL A 466 -4.25 -9.92 -6.96
N PHE A 467 -5.33 -9.43 -6.33
CA PHE A 467 -5.29 -8.12 -5.68
C PHE A 467 -4.55 -8.18 -4.33
N PHE A 468 -4.95 -9.04 -3.41
CA PHE A 468 -4.36 -9.16 -2.08
C PHE A 468 -3.76 -10.55 -1.87
N LYS A 469 -2.45 -10.60 -1.65
CA LYS A 469 -1.69 -11.81 -1.28
C LYS A 469 -1.53 -11.86 0.23
N LEU A 470 -2.00 -12.93 0.86
CA LEU A 470 -2.07 -13.06 2.33
C LEU A 470 -1.49 -14.37 2.83
N GLY A 471 -1.31 -14.40 4.15
CA GLY A 471 -1.09 -15.61 4.93
C GLY A 471 0.38 -15.93 5.17
N SER A 472 0.61 -17.00 5.92
CA SER A 472 1.95 -17.51 6.21
C SER A 472 1.94 -19.02 6.37
N LEU A 473 2.98 -19.68 5.87
CA LEU A 473 3.31 -21.06 6.23
C LEU A 473 3.91 -21.15 7.64
N GLU A 474 4.32 -20.02 8.23
CA GLU A 474 4.89 -19.91 9.57
C GLU A 474 3.83 -19.39 10.55
N PRO A 475 3.21 -20.25 11.38
CA PRO A 475 2.08 -19.85 12.23
C PRO A 475 2.43 -18.75 13.25
N ILE A 476 3.69 -18.64 13.66
CA ILE A 476 4.16 -17.69 14.67
C ILE A 476 4.08 -16.23 14.22
N VAL A 477 4.26 -15.96 12.93
CA VAL A 477 4.18 -14.62 12.33
C VAL A 477 2.82 -14.35 11.69
N ASN A 478 1.81 -15.15 12.06
CA ASN A 478 0.43 -15.02 11.59
C ASN A 478 -0.51 -14.51 12.69
N GLY A 479 -1.73 -14.13 12.35
CA GLY A 479 -2.78 -13.73 13.29
C GLY A 479 -2.94 -12.23 13.54
N GLY A 480 -2.15 -11.36 12.91
CA GLY A 480 -2.48 -9.93 12.89
C GLY A 480 -3.77 -9.68 12.10
N ARG A 481 -4.58 -8.71 12.52
CA ARG A 481 -5.84 -8.41 11.82
C ARG A 481 -5.60 -7.68 10.49
N ALA A 482 -6.34 -8.05 9.45
CA ALA A 482 -6.38 -7.28 8.22
C ALA A 482 -7.81 -6.88 7.87
N TYR A 483 -8.02 -5.61 7.54
CA TYR A 483 -9.30 -5.05 7.10
C TYR A 483 -9.24 -4.66 5.63
N PHE A 484 -10.11 -5.25 4.80
CA PHE A 484 -10.29 -4.90 3.39
C PHE A 484 -11.62 -4.19 3.20
N PHE A 485 -11.61 -2.87 3.05
CA PHE A 485 -12.85 -2.10 2.93
C PHE A 485 -12.92 -1.33 1.63
N HIS A 486 -14.04 -1.38 0.91
CA HIS A 486 -14.22 -0.51 -0.26
C HIS A 486 -13.08 -0.61 -1.28
N ASN A 487 -12.52 -1.78 -1.61
CA ASN A 487 -11.54 -1.85 -2.71
C ASN A 487 -12.22 -2.32 -4.00
N THR A 488 -11.67 -1.95 -5.16
CA THR A 488 -12.21 -2.31 -6.47
C THR A 488 -11.19 -3.10 -7.28
N ASN A 489 -11.51 -4.35 -7.60
CA ASN A 489 -10.79 -5.11 -8.62
C ASN A 489 -11.48 -4.95 -9.98
N LEU A 490 -10.79 -4.36 -10.95
CA LEU A 490 -11.30 -4.15 -12.29
C LEU A 490 -11.05 -5.36 -13.17
N GLN A 491 -11.94 -5.55 -14.15
CA GLN A 491 -11.79 -6.56 -15.19
C GLN A 491 -11.91 -5.87 -16.53
N SER A 492 -10.83 -5.21 -16.93
CA SER A 492 -10.74 -4.49 -18.20
C SER A 492 -11.18 -5.41 -19.36
N PRO A 493 -11.98 -4.90 -20.32
CA PRO A 493 -12.49 -5.74 -21.41
C PRO A 493 -11.37 -6.46 -22.18
N PRO A 494 -11.61 -7.69 -22.66
CA PRO A 494 -10.63 -8.42 -23.47
C PRO A 494 -10.24 -7.64 -24.71
N LEU A 495 -8.97 -7.76 -25.12
CA LEU A 495 -8.53 -7.36 -26.46
C LEU A 495 -9.03 -8.35 -27.52
N ALA A 496 -9.01 -7.93 -28.79
CA ALA A 496 -9.40 -8.79 -29.90
C ALA A 496 -8.60 -10.11 -29.91
N GLY A 497 -9.30 -11.24 -29.91
CA GLY A 497 -8.71 -12.58 -29.84
C GLY A 497 -8.59 -13.16 -28.43
N MET A 498 -8.91 -12.39 -27.38
CA MET A 498 -9.06 -12.90 -26.00
C MET A 498 -10.54 -13.05 -25.62
N LEU A 499 -10.81 -13.92 -24.66
CA LEU A 499 -12.13 -14.27 -24.15
C LEU A 499 -12.42 -13.62 -22.80
N TYR A 500 -11.41 -13.42 -21.95
CA TYR A 500 -11.59 -13.04 -20.55
C TYR A 500 -11.06 -11.63 -20.24
N GLY A 501 -11.52 -11.07 -19.12
CA GLY A 501 -11.05 -9.76 -18.66
C GLY A 501 -9.55 -9.77 -18.38
N LEU A 502 -8.91 -8.62 -18.56
CA LEU A 502 -7.46 -8.44 -18.41
C LEU A 502 -7.03 -8.18 -16.94
N GLY A 503 -8.00 -8.18 -16.03
CA GLY A 503 -7.78 -8.05 -14.59
C GLY A 503 -7.30 -9.34 -13.95
N SER A 504 -7.22 -9.32 -12.62
CA SER A 504 -6.64 -10.42 -11.88
C SER A 504 -7.51 -11.67 -11.81
N ASN A 505 -6.89 -12.83 -11.54
CA ASN A 505 -7.58 -14.11 -11.31
C ASN A 505 -8.30 -14.19 -9.94
N GLY A 506 -8.12 -13.18 -9.08
CA GLY A 506 -8.71 -13.17 -7.75
C GLY A 506 -8.48 -11.88 -6.98
N PHE A 507 -9.32 -11.68 -5.98
CA PHE A 507 -9.29 -10.54 -5.07
C PHE A 507 -8.44 -10.83 -3.84
N ILE A 508 -8.73 -11.88 -3.07
CA ILE A 508 -7.93 -12.31 -1.91
C ILE A 508 -7.42 -13.73 -2.15
N THR A 509 -6.13 -13.97 -1.90
CA THR A 509 -5.57 -15.31 -1.90
C THR A 509 -4.61 -15.56 -0.75
N LYS A 510 -4.57 -16.82 -0.33
CA LYS A 510 -3.65 -17.38 0.67
C LYS A 510 -2.25 -17.69 0.10
N GLY A 511 -1.68 -16.77 -0.68
CA GLY A 511 -0.44 -16.98 -1.42
C GLY A 511 0.79 -17.22 -0.54
N GLY A 512 0.79 -16.68 0.67
CA GLY A 512 1.84 -16.89 1.67
C GLY A 512 1.67 -18.14 2.54
N GLY A 513 0.51 -18.80 2.49
CA GLY A 513 0.15 -19.92 3.37
C GLY A 513 -1.15 -19.66 4.12
N ASP A 514 -1.29 -20.18 5.32
CA ASP A 514 -2.55 -20.11 6.07
C ASP A 514 -2.94 -18.67 6.39
N THR A 515 -4.24 -18.42 6.40
CA THR A 515 -4.82 -17.12 6.76
C THR A 515 -5.62 -17.25 8.03
N CYS A 516 -5.76 -16.16 8.76
CA CYS A 516 -6.75 -15.99 9.81
C CYS A 516 -6.94 -14.50 10.04
N ASN A 517 -8.00 -14.13 10.76
CA ASN A 517 -8.19 -12.77 11.23
C ASN A 517 -8.40 -11.72 10.12
N ILE A 518 -8.87 -12.17 8.96
CA ILE A 518 -9.18 -11.32 7.81
C ILE A 518 -10.62 -10.84 7.90
N VAL A 519 -10.86 -9.55 7.69
CA VAL A 519 -12.19 -8.96 7.62
C VAL A 519 -12.33 -8.22 6.29
N SER A 520 -13.37 -8.51 5.52
CA SER A 520 -13.70 -7.75 4.31
C SER A 520 -15.12 -7.22 4.36
N ARG A 521 -15.34 -5.98 3.89
CA ARG A 521 -16.66 -5.36 3.79
C ARG A 521 -16.69 -4.39 2.60
N ASN A 522 -17.82 -4.30 1.91
CA ASN A 522 -18.07 -3.31 0.87
C ASN A 522 -17.07 -3.32 -0.29
N ASN A 523 -16.43 -4.43 -0.65
CA ASN A 523 -15.50 -4.49 -1.77
C ASN A 523 -16.22 -4.88 -3.08
N LEU A 524 -15.63 -4.51 -4.22
CA LEU A 524 -15.95 -5.08 -5.53
C LEU A 524 -14.93 -6.17 -5.87
N MET A 525 -15.28 -7.41 -5.57
CA MET A 525 -14.39 -8.58 -5.69
C MET A 525 -14.68 -9.36 -6.96
N THR A 526 -13.92 -9.09 -8.01
CA THR A 526 -14.07 -9.76 -9.31
C THR A 526 -12.92 -10.71 -9.59
N SER A 527 -13.12 -11.60 -10.56
CA SER A 527 -12.11 -12.47 -11.16
C SER A 527 -12.24 -12.41 -12.69
N SER A 528 -11.11 -12.48 -13.40
CA SER A 528 -11.03 -12.52 -14.87
C SER A 528 -11.88 -13.64 -15.47
N LYS A 529 -11.92 -14.78 -14.78
CA LYS A 529 -12.76 -15.93 -15.08
C LYS A 529 -13.77 -16.13 -13.96
N ILE A 530 -15.06 -15.99 -14.27
CA ILE A 530 -16.13 -15.96 -13.26
C ILE A 530 -16.30 -17.27 -12.46
N TRP A 531 -15.83 -18.39 -13.00
CA TRP A 531 -15.84 -19.67 -12.29
C TRP A 531 -14.62 -19.89 -11.39
N GLN A 532 -13.62 -18.99 -11.41
CA GLN A 532 -12.53 -19.02 -10.45
C GLN A 532 -12.97 -18.38 -9.12
N SER A 533 -12.22 -18.69 -8.05
CA SER A 533 -12.47 -18.10 -6.75
C SER A 533 -11.88 -16.69 -6.69
N ALA A 534 -12.73 -15.70 -6.47
CA ALA A 534 -12.34 -14.33 -6.14
C ALA A 534 -11.71 -14.25 -4.75
N VAL A 535 -12.13 -15.11 -3.81
CA VAL A 535 -11.54 -15.20 -2.47
C VAL A 535 -11.11 -16.64 -2.20
N ARG A 536 -9.87 -16.82 -1.75
CA ARG A 536 -9.31 -18.09 -1.28
C ARG A 536 -8.59 -17.87 0.04
N VAL A 537 -9.16 -18.39 1.11
CA VAL A 537 -8.62 -18.29 2.47
C VAL A 537 -8.66 -19.66 3.14
N ASN A 538 -7.83 -19.84 4.16
CA ASN A 538 -7.92 -20.92 5.14
C ASN A 538 -8.34 -20.36 6.50
N GLU A 539 -8.88 -21.19 7.39
CA GLU A 539 -9.25 -20.80 8.77
C GLU A 539 -8.46 -21.59 9.83
N ILE A 540 -7.20 -21.91 9.55
CA ILE A 540 -6.40 -22.81 10.40
C ILE A 540 -5.97 -22.13 11.71
N CYS A 541 -5.56 -20.86 11.68
CA CYS A 541 -5.13 -20.10 12.86
C CYS A 541 -6.23 -19.23 13.51
N GLY A 542 -7.46 -19.32 13.01
CA GLY A 542 -8.60 -18.52 13.45
C GLY A 542 -9.58 -18.21 12.32
N LYS A 543 -10.76 -17.70 12.66
CA LYS A 543 -11.80 -17.39 11.68
C LYS A 543 -11.48 -16.15 10.85
N ASN A 544 -11.90 -16.18 9.60
CA ASN A 544 -12.02 -14.99 8.76
C ASN A 544 -13.49 -14.55 8.72
N ASP A 545 -13.69 -13.31 8.33
CA ASP A 545 -14.99 -12.67 8.22
C ASP A 545 -15.09 -11.97 6.88
N ILE A 546 -15.42 -12.77 5.86
CA ILE A 546 -15.64 -12.33 4.49
C ILE A 546 -17.15 -12.17 4.30
N ASP A 547 -17.64 -10.93 4.31
CA ASP A 547 -19.08 -10.64 4.33
C ASP A 547 -19.41 -9.21 3.83
N TYR A 548 -20.66 -8.92 3.48
CA TYR A 548 -21.12 -7.63 2.94
C TYR A 548 -20.34 -7.11 1.72
N ASP A 549 -19.82 -8.00 0.89
CA ASP A 549 -19.07 -7.69 -0.31
C ASP A 549 -19.90 -7.93 -1.59
N ALA A 550 -19.52 -7.22 -2.64
CA ALA A 550 -20.08 -7.38 -3.97
C ALA A 550 -19.09 -8.14 -4.85
N TYR A 551 -19.35 -9.42 -5.08
CA TYR A 551 -18.42 -10.29 -5.79
C TYR A 551 -18.98 -10.96 -7.05
N ARG A 552 -18.09 -11.18 -8.02
CA ARG A 552 -18.29 -12.02 -9.21
C ARG A 552 -17.15 -13.04 -9.27
N GLY A 553 -17.44 -14.26 -8.86
CA GLY A 553 -16.44 -15.29 -8.58
C GLY A 553 -16.88 -16.20 -7.44
N GLY A 554 -16.10 -17.24 -7.17
CA GLY A 554 -16.30 -18.11 -6.00
C GLY A 554 -15.63 -17.55 -4.73
N ILE A 555 -16.15 -17.94 -3.58
CA ILE A 555 -15.45 -17.83 -2.29
C ILE A 555 -15.10 -19.26 -1.85
N SER A 556 -13.86 -19.45 -1.40
CA SER A 556 -13.37 -20.75 -0.93
C SER A 556 -12.68 -20.60 0.42
N PHE A 557 -13.14 -21.41 1.37
CA PHE A 557 -12.54 -21.62 2.68
C PHE A 557 -11.96 -23.05 2.74
N ASP A 558 -10.71 -23.18 3.16
CA ASP A 558 -10.02 -24.47 3.35
C ASP A 558 -10.08 -25.39 2.11
N GLY A 559 -10.01 -24.80 0.92
CA GLY A 559 -10.11 -25.52 -0.35
C GLY A 559 -11.50 -26.03 -0.72
N THR A 560 -12.49 -25.91 0.17
CA THR A 560 -13.89 -26.14 -0.18
C THR A 560 -14.42 -24.93 -0.94
N THR A 561 -14.80 -25.13 -2.19
CA THR A 561 -15.33 -24.06 -3.05
C THR A 561 -16.84 -24.19 -3.08
N SER A 562 -17.57 -23.35 -2.32
CA SER A 562 -19.02 -23.07 -2.46
C SER A 562 -19.59 -22.56 -1.13
N THR A 563 -19.16 -21.38 -0.70
CA THR A 563 -19.96 -20.59 0.24
C THR A 563 -20.31 -19.26 -0.44
N SER A 564 -21.59 -18.91 -0.39
CA SER A 564 -21.94 -17.50 -0.35
C SER A 564 -21.44 -16.96 0.98
N GLU A 565 -21.03 -15.70 1.03
CA GLU A 565 -20.98 -15.03 2.32
C GLU A 565 -22.39 -14.98 2.94
N GLN A 566 -22.48 -14.57 4.20
CA GLN A 566 -23.75 -14.58 4.93
C GLN A 566 -24.70 -13.48 4.43
N HIS A 567 -24.15 -12.34 4.02
CA HIS A 567 -24.87 -11.14 3.60
C HIS A 567 -24.35 -10.59 2.26
N PRO A 568 -24.38 -11.38 1.17
CA PRO A 568 -23.90 -10.97 -0.16
C PRO A 568 -24.64 -9.74 -0.66
N ALA A 569 -23.90 -8.84 -1.31
CA ALA A 569 -24.55 -7.79 -2.09
C ALA A 569 -25.50 -8.45 -3.13
N PRO A 570 -26.75 -7.96 -3.31
CA PRO A 570 -27.71 -8.56 -4.21
C PRO A 570 -27.17 -8.72 -5.64
N GLY A 571 -27.17 -9.97 -6.11
CA GLY A 571 -26.68 -10.35 -7.44
C GLY A 571 -25.23 -10.86 -7.47
N SER A 572 -24.57 -11.00 -6.32
CA SER A 572 -23.26 -11.67 -6.25
C SER A 572 -23.34 -13.17 -6.49
N GLY A 573 -22.24 -13.75 -6.99
CA GLY A 573 -22.15 -15.20 -7.24
C GLY A 573 -21.06 -15.64 -8.20
N LYS A 574 -20.93 -16.96 -8.34
CA LYS A 574 -19.95 -17.66 -9.21
C LYS A 574 -20.51 -18.04 -10.59
N THR A 575 -21.73 -17.64 -10.91
CA THR A 575 -22.43 -18.05 -12.15
C THR A 575 -22.49 -16.89 -13.14
N ASN A 576 -22.77 -17.20 -14.41
CA ASN A 576 -23.04 -16.18 -15.43
C ASN A 576 -24.29 -15.34 -15.13
N SER A 577 -25.13 -15.75 -14.17
CA SER A 577 -26.26 -14.96 -13.69
C SER A 577 -25.87 -13.89 -12.65
N ALA A 578 -24.62 -13.87 -12.19
CA ALA A 578 -24.13 -12.82 -11.31
C ALA A 578 -24.20 -11.47 -12.03
N LYS A 579 -24.75 -10.48 -11.33
CA LYS A 579 -25.03 -9.16 -11.85
C LYS A 579 -23.74 -8.47 -12.30
N ALA A 580 -23.80 -7.77 -13.43
CA ALA A 580 -22.64 -7.05 -13.95
C ALA A 580 -22.28 -5.85 -13.06
N ILE A 581 -20.99 -5.54 -13.03
CA ILE A 581 -20.49 -4.27 -12.51
C ILE A 581 -20.51 -3.28 -13.66
N VAL A 582 -21.20 -2.16 -13.47
CA VAL A 582 -21.34 -1.11 -14.47
C VAL A 582 -21.00 0.22 -13.81
N PHE A 583 -20.03 0.92 -14.38
CA PHE A 583 -19.64 2.26 -13.95
C PHE A 583 -20.41 3.32 -14.76
N ASN A 584 -20.50 4.54 -14.23
CA ASN A 584 -21.20 5.63 -14.92
C ASN A 584 -20.66 5.89 -16.34
N ALA A 585 -21.54 6.29 -17.26
CA ALA A 585 -21.17 6.61 -18.64
C ALA A 585 -20.11 7.74 -18.68
N GLY A 586 -19.12 7.59 -19.56
CA GLY A 586 -17.99 8.54 -19.67
C GLY A 586 -16.89 8.34 -18.62
N SER A 587 -17.00 7.33 -17.76
CA SER A 587 -15.94 6.97 -16.82
C SER A 587 -14.74 6.36 -17.56
N LEU A 588 -13.55 6.91 -17.34
CA LEU A 588 -12.28 6.39 -17.86
C LEU A 588 -11.71 5.33 -16.90
N VAL A 589 -12.52 4.31 -16.60
CA VAL A 589 -12.16 3.29 -15.60
C VAL A 589 -11.15 2.27 -16.10
N TRP A 590 -11.11 2.03 -17.40
CA TRP A 590 -10.26 1.00 -17.98
C TRP A 590 -8.87 1.56 -18.31
N PRO A 591 -7.77 0.94 -17.83
CA PRO A 591 -6.46 1.21 -18.39
C PRO A 591 -6.46 0.94 -19.91
N SER A 592 -5.71 1.75 -20.65
CA SER A 592 -5.55 1.59 -22.09
C SER A 592 -4.47 0.56 -22.38
N ILE A 593 -4.88 -0.69 -22.57
CA ILE A 593 -3.97 -1.82 -22.80
C ILE A 593 -3.86 -2.09 -24.30
N ALA A 594 -2.63 -2.26 -24.80
CA ALA A 594 -2.38 -2.70 -26.17
C ALA A 594 -1.33 -3.80 -26.20
N LEU A 595 -1.47 -4.69 -27.18
CA LEU A 595 -0.47 -5.69 -27.50
C LEU A 595 0.51 -5.09 -28.53
N VAL A 596 1.75 -4.87 -28.12
CA VAL A 596 2.77 -4.20 -28.93
C VAL A 596 3.89 -5.17 -29.28
N GLU A 597 4.25 -5.24 -30.57
CA GLU A 597 5.48 -5.91 -31.00
C GLU A 597 6.66 -5.01 -30.61
N TYR A 598 7.34 -5.39 -29.54
CA TYR A 598 8.59 -4.73 -29.17
C TYR A 598 9.68 -5.25 -30.10
N SER A 599 10.60 -4.42 -30.57
CA SER A 599 11.70 -4.83 -31.44
C SER A 599 13.03 -4.35 -30.88
N ASP A 600 14.06 -5.19 -30.93
CA ASP A 600 15.44 -4.76 -30.66
C ASP A 600 15.87 -3.69 -31.67
N TYR A 601 16.53 -2.65 -31.17
CA TYR A 601 17.13 -1.57 -31.96
C TYR A 601 18.66 -1.64 -31.89
N PRO A 602 19.45 -1.41 -32.98
CA PRO A 602 19.09 -1.30 -34.40
C PRO A 602 19.49 -2.53 -35.26
N THR A 603 20.16 -3.53 -34.71
CA THR A 603 20.57 -4.75 -35.44
C THR A 603 20.04 -5.98 -34.71
N ALA A 604 18.76 -6.29 -34.95
CA ALA A 604 18.05 -7.39 -34.30
C ALA A 604 18.66 -8.75 -34.69
N GLN A 605 19.42 -9.35 -33.77
CA GLN A 605 19.75 -10.78 -33.83
C GLN A 605 18.55 -11.64 -33.35
N TYR A 606 17.60 -11.04 -32.62
CA TYR A 606 16.43 -11.69 -32.06
C TYR A 606 15.17 -10.84 -32.27
N LYS A 607 14.06 -11.45 -32.73
CA LYS A 607 12.75 -10.81 -32.74
C LYS A 607 12.10 -11.01 -31.38
N THR A 608 11.77 -9.94 -30.70
CA THR A 608 10.96 -9.99 -29.48
C THR A 608 9.53 -10.42 -29.79
N GLY A 609 8.92 -11.15 -28.86
CA GLY A 609 7.49 -11.41 -28.88
C GLY A 609 6.67 -10.13 -28.70
N LYS A 610 5.35 -10.26 -28.83
CA LYS A 610 4.41 -9.17 -28.51
C LYS A 610 4.24 -9.08 -26.99
N VAL A 611 4.35 -7.89 -26.42
CA VAL A 611 4.14 -7.62 -24.99
C VAL A 611 2.89 -6.78 -24.76
N PHE A 612 2.17 -7.05 -23.68
CA PHE A 612 1.08 -6.19 -23.24
C PHE A 612 1.69 -4.93 -22.61
N LEU A 613 1.19 -3.78 -23.04
CA LEU A 613 1.57 -2.48 -22.52
C LEU A 613 0.32 -1.75 -22.10
N THR A 614 0.36 -1.16 -20.91
CA THR A 614 -0.53 -0.04 -20.62
C THR A 614 0.02 1.19 -21.35
N THR A 615 -0.48 1.43 -22.57
CA THR A 615 0.05 2.42 -23.52
C THR A 615 -0.03 3.86 -23.04
N GLN A 616 -0.99 4.15 -22.17
CA GLN A 616 -1.06 5.35 -21.35
C GLN A 616 -1.63 4.94 -20.00
N GLY A 617 -0.90 5.23 -18.91
CA GLY A 617 -1.53 5.35 -17.61
C GLY A 617 -2.71 6.33 -17.76
N PRO A 618 -3.91 6.02 -17.25
CA PRO A 618 -5.07 6.85 -17.47
C PRO A 618 -4.81 8.25 -16.91
N ALA A 619 -4.53 9.20 -17.80
CA ALA A 619 -4.21 10.59 -17.45
C ALA A 619 -5.33 11.30 -16.66
N ASN A 620 -6.51 10.66 -16.54
CA ASN A 620 -7.66 11.08 -15.73
C ASN A 620 -8.49 9.86 -15.21
N ALA A 621 -7.84 8.79 -14.76
CA ALA A 621 -8.52 7.80 -13.91
C ALA A 621 -8.97 8.47 -12.62
N GLY A 622 -10.21 8.25 -12.20
CA GLY A 622 -10.70 8.89 -10.97
C GLY A 622 -12.18 8.76 -10.73
N ASN A 623 -12.98 8.58 -11.77
CA ASN A 623 -14.41 8.30 -11.64
C ASN A 623 -14.69 6.79 -11.74
N TYR A 624 -14.77 6.12 -10.59
CA TYR A 624 -15.11 4.71 -10.46
C TYR A 624 -16.46 4.52 -9.79
N GLN A 625 -17.33 5.54 -9.87
CA GLN A 625 -18.66 5.47 -9.29
C GLN A 625 -19.53 4.50 -10.09
N LEU A 626 -20.25 3.65 -9.35
CA LEU A 626 -21.17 2.68 -9.91
C LEU A 626 -22.39 3.38 -10.52
N GLN A 627 -22.86 2.86 -11.64
CA GLN A 627 -24.15 3.23 -12.21
C GLN A 627 -25.28 2.68 -11.32
N ALA A 628 -26.37 3.45 -11.19
CA ALA A 628 -27.58 2.99 -10.53
C ALA A 628 -28.05 1.65 -11.11
N GLY A 629 -28.29 0.67 -10.23
CA GLY A 629 -28.65 -0.68 -10.64
C GLY A 629 -27.46 -1.55 -11.05
N SER A 630 -26.20 -1.13 -10.87
CA SER A 630 -25.02 -2.02 -10.92
C SER A 630 -25.02 -3.01 -9.75
N LEU A 631 -24.23 -4.09 -9.83
CA LEU A 631 -23.79 -4.82 -8.64
C LEU A 631 -23.01 -3.88 -7.71
N GLY A 632 -23.26 -3.95 -6.41
CA GLY A 632 -22.59 -3.14 -5.38
C GLY A 632 -23.16 -1.73 -5.16
N TYR A 633 -24.06 -1.25 -6.02
CA TYR A 633 -24.68 0.08 -5.87
C TYR A 633 -25.70 0.09 -4.73
N GLY A 634 -25.46 0.85 -3.66
CA GLY A 634 -26.41 1.09 -2.57
C GLY A 634 -26.67 -0.04 -1.61
N ASN A 635 -25.80 -1.05 -1.57
CA ASN A 635 -25.97 -2.20 -0.70
C ASN A 635 -24.84 -2.34 0.32
N GLY A 636 -23.93 -1.38 0.38
CA GLY A 636 -22.82 -1.39 1.34
C GLY A 636 -23.30 -1.16 2.77
N VAL A 637 -22.54 -1.64 3.73
CA VAL A 637 -22.79 -1.50 5.16
C VAL A 637 -22.05 -0.30 5.75
N TYR A 638 -22.61 0.28 6.80
CA TYR A 638 -21.98 1.38 7.53
C TYR A 638 -20.72 0.92 8.26
N LEU A 639 -19.62 1.61 7.99
CA LEU A 639 -18.32 1.40 8.63
C LEU A 639 -17.89 2.76 9.19
N PRO A 640 -18.07 3.01 10.51
CA PRO A 640 -17.73 4.29 11.11
C PRO A 640 -16.32 4.72 10.75
N ASN A 641 -16.14 6.00 10.40
CA ASN A 641 -14.88 6.59 9.92
C ASN A 641 -14.47 6.18 8.47
N PHE A 642 -14.99 5.09 7.91
CA PHE A 642 -14.62 4.64 6.55
C PHE A 642 -15.63 5.05 5.49
N ASN A 643 -16.89 5.23 5.88
CA ASN A 643 -17.95 5.79 5.06
C ASN A 643 -18.94 6.57 5.91
N GLU A 644 -19.75 7.40 5.26
CA GLU A 644 -20.88 8.09 5.86
C GLU A 644 -22.13 7.65 5.10
N PRO A 645 -23.24 7.33 5.78
CA PRO A 645 -24.46 6.93 5.10
C PRO A 645 -25.12 8.11 4.40
N GLY A 646 -25.65 7.86 3.20
CA GLY A 646 -26.52 8.81 2.51
C GLY A 646 -27.95 8.80 3.07
N ALA A 647 -28.84 9.59 2.44
CA ALA A 647 -30.29 9.49 2.66
C ALA A 647 -30.80 8.15 2.10
N GLY A 648 -30.69 7.10 2.92
CA GLY A 648 -31.04 5.74 2.52
C GLY A 648 -32.54 5.48 2.46
N THR A 649 -32.94 4.54 1.62
CA THR A 649 -34.26 3.87 1.65
C THR A 649 -34.09 2.45 2.19
N PRO A 650 -35.17 1.70 2.50
CA PRO A 650 -35.04 0.31 2.92
C PRO A 650 -34.26 -0.60 1.95
N THR A 651 -34.11 -0.20 0.68
CA THR A 651 -33.41 -0.95 -0.38
C THR A 651 -32.15 -0.27 -0.90
N ASP A 652 -31.78 0.88 -0.34
CA ASP A 652 -30.56 1.61 -0.70
C ASP A 652 -29.97 2.24 0.56
N THR A 653 -28.85 1.72 1.04
CA THR A 653 -28.19 2.23 2.25
C THR A 653 -27.52 3.60 2.02
N GLY A 654 -27.43 4.05 0.77
CA GLY A 654 -26.63 5.19 0.36
C GLY A 654 -25.13 4.89 0.33
N ILE A 655 -24.71 3.66 0.59
CA ILE A 655 -23.31 3.22 0.62
C ILE A 655 -23.08 2.23 -0.53
N ASP A 656 -22.03 2.46 -1.30
CA ASP A 656 -21.66 1.61 -2.43
C ASP A 656 -20.50 0.70 -2.04
N ALA A 657 -20.51 -0.51 -2.61
CA ALA A 657 -19.32 -1.33 -2.62
C ALA A 657 -18.28 -0.76 -3.61
N GLY A 658 -17.00 -0.98 -3.30
CA GLY A 658 -15.87 -0.52 -4.10
C GLY A 658 -15.28 0.81 -3.62
N ALA A 659 -14.19 1.20 -4.28
CA ALA A 659 -13.33 2.31 -3.89
C ALA A 659 -13.96 3.68 -3.92
N HIS A 660 -14.85 3.90 -4.87
CA HIS A 660 -15.39 5.21 -5.14
C HIS A 660 -16.89 5.23 -4.85
N GLN A 661 -17.22 5.79 -3.68
CA GLN A 661 -18.58 6.04 -3.25
C GLN A 661 -19.26 7.03 -4.21
N ARG A 662 -20.53 6.80 -4.60
CA ARG A 662 -21.25 7.79 -5.41
C ARG A 662 -21.29 9.16 -4.73
N ASN A 663 -21.30 10.22 -5.53
CA ASN A 663 -21.38 11.61 -5.09
C ASN A 663 -20.16 12.13 -4.30
N THR A 664 -19.06 11.38 -4.21
CA THR A 664 -17.78 11.94 -3.73
C THR A 664 -16.99 12.55 -4.88
N PRO A 665 -16.03 13.45 -4.61
CA PRO A 665 -15.11 13.94 -5.62
C PRO A 665 -14.34 12.81 -6.32
N PRO A 666 -13.89 13.00 -7.58
CA PRO A 666 -13.00 12.07 -8.25
C PRO A 666 -11.79 11.70 -7.39
N MET A 667 -11.41 10.42 -7.44
CA MET A 667 -10.14 9.98 -6.87
C MET A 667 -9.00 10.53 -7.73
N GLU A 668 -7.89 10.88 -7.10
CA GLU A 668 -6.68 11.33 -7.79
C GLU A 668 -5.47 10.51 -7.33
N PHE A 669 -4.55 10.23 -8.27
CA PHE A 669 -3.40 9.36 -8.07
C PHE A 669 -2.13 9.98 -8.67
N GLY A 670 -0.97 9.52 -8.20
CA GLY A 670 0.32 9.95 -8.72
C GLY A 670 0.69 11.39 -8.36
N VAL A 671 1.73 11.89 -9.01
CA VAL A 671 2.43 13.13 -8.63
C VAL A 671 1.57 14.39 -8.59
N ASP A 672 0.49 14.42 -9.36
CA ASP A 672 -0.43 15.55 -9.47
C ASP A 672 -1.67 15.43 -8.57
N ALA A 673 -1.82 14.31 -7.85
CA ALA A 673 -2.97 14.05 -7.01
C ALA A 673 -3.20 15.13 -5.95
N TYR A 674 -4.43 15.66 -5.92
CA TYR A 674 -4.93 16.65 -4.97
C TYR A 674 -4.09 17.92 -4.88
N ARG A 675 -3.32 18.25 -5.93
CA ARG A 675 -2.70 19.58 -6.03
C ARG A 675 -3.78 20.63 -6.26
N PRO A 676 -3.60 21.87 -5.78
CA PRO A 676 -4.41 22.99 -6.23
C PRO A 676 -4.38 23.06 -7.76
N LYS A 677 -5.56 22.98 -8.39
CA LYS A 677 -5.70 23.08 -9.85
C LYS A 677 -5.70 24.58 -10.23
N PRO A 678 -5.09 24.96 -11.37
CA PRO A 678 -4.97 26.36 -11.81
C PRO A 678 -6.32 27.06 -11.99
#